data_AF-A0A5S9XGI2-F1
#
_entry.id   AF-A0A5S9XGI2-F1
#
_cell.length_a   1.000
_cell.length_b   1.000
_cell.length_c   1.000
_cell.angle_alpha   90.00
_cell.angle_beta   90.00
_cell.angle_gamma   90.00
#
_symmetry.space_group_name_H-M   'P 1'
#
loop_
_entity.id
_entity.type
_entity.pdbx_description
1 polymer ?
#
loop_
_entity_poly.entity_id
_entity_poly.type
_entity_poly.pdbx_seq_one_letter_code
_entity_poly.pdbx_strand_id
1 'polypeptide(L)'
;MKIEGHEHLVSNVNDHDHRRSQYELYEFRSTTDHDCLKCDACDQVYGDGFSCDKCKFTVHWKCAFVFKIQEIFDHPSHDGHCLKLLTTGAPDHTDPKCHICGKNTKRLLYRCSVCKFNVDIDCIFDAMSARAHLNMSWHHHPLLLVDLGFDMFCEACDRYESKYWYFCPRCRLVIHEECVSMFDSPEITHPSHARHPLKLITSGAPDYTDQRCHICGDNNVSLFYHCDKCKFNLDMRCAINTPPPVALSNLKVHEHTLTLMPRLISFVCDACGMKGDRAPYVCVQCDFMIFHQQCAQLPRVINVNHHDHRVSYTYPLGPGEWRCGVCWEEIDWSYGAYSCSICPDYAIHSLCATRDDVWDGKELDGIPEKFKDIKPFKINDDNTITHFAHKHNMSLNKDSISLDESILCGACVRPISSHTFYYCSDCSFILHEKCANLSRIKRHFLSPKPLILRLKSRESDHRCNACLQVCCKGFIYTSKSYTYQNFDLLCSSIPVPFIHGSHPHPLLYLELRKTSQMKTCQCCGNDEREVVLGCVKCNYFLDFRCATLPLTVKLPRYDDHPLTLCYGDENTSGKYWCDICERETNPKNWFYTCKDCGEARSANTNSNCYLTIDLHDLFATTANVVAQSLPDKDRQDVINH
;
A
#
# COMPACT_ATOMS: atom_id res chain seq x y z
N MET A 1 5.97 40.49 23.81
CA MET A 1 6.69 41.30 22.80
C MET A 1 7.93 40.50 22.43
N LYS A 2 8.14 40.27 21.12
CA LYS A 2 8.83 39.11 20.49
C LYS A 2 8.13 37.76 20.71
N ILE A 3 7.29 37.38 19.75
CA ILE A 3 6.90 35.98 19.51
C ILE A 3 7.44 35.67 18.11
N GLU A 4 8.71 35.28 18.08
CA GLU A 4 9.33 34.56 16.97
C GLU A 4 8.71 33.16 16.98
N GLY A 5 7.88 32.84 16.00
CA GLY A 5 7.15 31.56 16.04
C GLY A 5 6.15 31.31 14.92
N HIS A 6 6.39 31.79 13.69
CA HIS A 6 5.57 31.40 12.53
C HIS A 6 6.36 31.35 11.20
N GLU A 7 7.69 31.31 11.24
CA GLU A 7 8.52 31.21 10.01
C GLU A 7 8.75 29.77 9.51
N HIS A 8 8.16 28.75 10.15
CA HIS A 8 8.46 27.33 9.85
C HIS A 8 7.35 26.53 9.15
N LEU A 9 6.30 27.17 8.61
CA LEU A 9 5.32 26.46 7.76
C LEU A 9 5.74 26.40 6.28
N VAL A 10 6.90 26.94 5.90
CA VAL A 10 7.34 27.03 4.49
C VAL A 10 8.79 26.57 4.27
N SER A 11 9.22 25.48 4.92
CA SER A 11 10.49 24.80 4.55
C SER A 11 10.31 23.47 3.83
N ASN A 12 9.12 22.85 3.79
CA ASN A 12 8.98 21.46 3.34
C ASN A 12 7.88 21.23 2.29
N VAL A 13 7.77 22.08 1.26
CA VAL A 13 6.93 21.74 0.07
C VAL A 13 7.77 21.30 -1.13
N ASN A 14 9.11 21.39 -1.05
CA ASN A 14 10.01 21.02 -2.16
C ASN A 14 11.21 20.14 -1.74
N ASP A 15 11.32 19.69 -0.49
CA ASP A 15 12.46 18.88 -0.06
C ASP A 15 12.04 17.43 0.21
N HIS A 16 12.54 16.52 -0.61
CA HIS A 16 12.38 15.06 -0.49
C HIS A 16 13.19 14.46 0.67
N ASP A 17 13.60 15.26 1.66
CA ASP A 17 14.41 14.79 2.77
C ASP A 17 13.71 15.01 4.12
N HIS A 18 13.21 13.91 4.68
CA HIS A 18 12.59 13.88 5.99
C HIS A 18 13.62 14.13 7.09
N ARG A 19 13.61 15.32 7.72
CA ARG A 19 13.88 15.49 9.17
C ARG A 19 13.56 16.88 9.72
N ARG A 20 12.67 16.87 10.74
CA ARG A 20 12.46 17.85 11.83
C ARG A 20 11.86 19.23 11.47
N SER A 21 10.52 19.32 11.54
CA SER A 21 9.82 20.45 12.17
C SER A 21 8.57 19.95 12.91
N GLN A 22 8.16 20.63 13.99
CA GLN A 22 7.26 20.10 15.03
C GLN A 22 5.75 20.15 14.68
N TYR A 23 5.40 20.28 13.40
CA TYR A 23 4.03 20.31 12.89
C TYR A 23 3.96 19.58 11.54
N GLU A 24 3.56 18.31 11.56
CA GLU A 24 3.47 17.49 10.36
C GLU A 24 2.16 17.79 9.60
N LEU A 25 2.28 18.38 8.41
CA LEU A 25 1.25 18.26 7.38
C LEU A 25 1.33 16.84 6.82
N TYR A 26 0.22 16.14 6.71
CA TYR A 26 0.17 14.86 5.98
C TYR A 26 -0.53 15.05 4.65
N GLU A 27 -0.09 14.27 3.67
CA GLU A 27 -0.77 14.15 2.38
C GLU A 27 -2.03 13.32 2.53
N PHE A 28 -3.13 13.78 1.94
CA PHE A 28 -4.34 13.00 1.81
C PHE A 28 -4.70 12.83 0.34
N ARG A 29 -5.25 11.65 0.01
CA ARG A 29 -5.84 11.37 -1.29
C ARG A 29 -7.33 11.14 -1.13
N SER A 30 -8.13 11.82 -1.93
CA SER A 30 -9.58 11.68 -1.98
C SER A 30 -9.93 10.26 -2.45
N THR A 31 -10.16 9.35 -1.51
CA THR A 31 -10.60 7.99 -1.80
C THR A 31 -11.91 7.74 -1.07
N THR A 32 -13.03 7.91 -1.79
CA THR A 32 -14.44 7.68 -1.39
C THR A 32 -15.14 8.82 -0.63
N ASP A 33 -16.46 8.92 -0.84
CA ASP A 33 -17.40 10.04 -0.59
C ASP A 33 -17.55 10.54 0.88
N HIS A 34 -16.65 10.19 1.80
CA HIS A 34 -16.83 10.49 3.23
C HIS A 34 -15.74 11.33 3.91
N ASP A 35 -14.61 11.63 3.27
CA ASP A 35 -13.52 12.43 3.88
C ASP A 35 -13.06 13.63 3.01
N CYS A 36 -14.00 14.28 2.32
CA CYS A 36 -13.72 15.45 1.49
C CYS A 36 -13.53 16.72 2.36
N LEU A 37 -12.28 17.07 2.67
CA LEU A 37 -11.95 18.28 3.42
C LEU A 37 -12.02 19.54 2.54
N LYS A 38 -12.67 20.60 3.06
CA LYS A 38 -12.75 21.88 2.37
C LYS A 38 -11.38 22.57 2.37
N CYS A 39 -10.85 22.86 1.18
CA CYS A 39 -9.57 23.56 1.02
C CYS A 39 -9.68 25.03 1.42
N ASP A 40 -8.81 25.51 2.31
CA ASP A 40 -8.76 26.88 2.83
C ASP A 40 -8.33 27.93 1.78
N ALA A 41 -7.77 27.49 0.65
CA ALA A 41 -7.37 28.36 -0.45
C ALA A 41 -8.43 28.48 -1.57
N CYS A 42 -9.30 27.48 -1.73
CA CYS A 42 -10.25 27.44 -2.85
C CYS A 42 -11.70 27.22 -2.48
N ASP A 43 -11.97 26.88 -1.24
CA ASP A 43 -13.28 26.52 -0.71
C ASP A 43 -13.93 25.28 -1.36
N GLN A 44 -13.24 24.60 -2.29
CA GLN A 44 -13.70 23.35 -2.87
C GLN A 44 -13.42 22.20 -1.89
N VAL A 45 -14.31 21.20 -1.92
CA VAL A 45 -14.26 20.01 -1.08
C VAL A 45 -13.63 18.81 -1.80
N TYR A 46 -13.36 18.90 -3.10
CA TYR A 46 -12.78 17.82 -3.90
C TYR A 46 -11.34 18.15 -4.32
N GLY A 47 -10.47 17.14 -4.25
CA GLY A 47 -9.06 17.22 -4.69
C GLY A 47 -8.07 16.71 -3.64
N ASP A 48 -6.95 16.18 -4.10
CA ASP A 48 -5.84 15.72 -3.25
C ASP A 48 -5.05 16.92 -2.69
N GLY A 49 -4.46 16.77 -1.50
CA GLY A 49 -3.83 17.89 -0.82
C GLY A 49 -3.05 17.56 0.44
N PHE A 50 -2.71 18.63 1.16
CA PHE A 50 -2.08 18.59 2.47
C PHE A 50 -3.10 18.99 3.54
N SER A 51 -3.09 18.29 4.66
CA SER A 51 -3.93 18.61 5.82
C SER A 51 -3.11 18.60 7.12
N CYS A 52 -3.51 19.44 8.08
CA CYS A 52 -2.97 19.43 9.43
C CYS A 52 -4.09 19.17 10.44
N ASP A 53 -3.99 18.08 11.20
CA ASP A 53 -5.02 17.70 12.16
C ASP A 53 -5.16 18.66 13.34
N LYS A 54 -4.09 19.36 13.71
CA LYS A 54 -4.07 20.28 14.86
C LYS A 54 -4.77 21.60 14.55
N CYS A 55 -4.40 22.25 13.44
CA CYS A 55 -4.98 23.53 13.06
C CYS A 55 -6.18 23.42 12.11
N LYS A 56 -6.54 22.19 11.70
CA LYS A 56 -7.59 21.92 10.70
C LYS A 56 -7.39 22.76 9.44
N PHE A 57 -6.13 22.95 9.04
CA PHE A 57 -5.78 23.65 7.82
C PHE A 57 -5.66 22.62 6.70
N THR A 58 -6.31 22.89 5.58
CA THR A 58 -6.33 22.00 4.42
C THR A 58 -6.07 22.80 3.15
N VAL A 59 -5.19 22.31 2.29
CA VAL A 59 -4.91 22.93 1.00
C VAL A 59 -4.71 21.86 -0.07
N HIS A 60 -5.41 21.98 -1.20
CA HIS A 60 -5.17 21.09 -2.34
C HIS A 60 -3.74 21.26 -2.89
N TRP A 61 -3.17 20.22 -3.50
CA TRP A 61 -1.88 20.30 -4.18
C TRP A 61 -1.86 21.44 -5.22
N LYS A 62 -2.91 21.53 -6.03
CA LYS A 62 -3.12 22.61 -7.00
C LYS A 62 -3.27 24.01 -6.39
N CYS A 63 -3.52 24.10 -5.08
CA CYS A 63 -3.61 25.37 -4.37
C CYS A 63 -2.32 25.73 -3.64
N ALA A 64 -1.36 24.81 -3.52
CA ALA A 64 -0.11 25.04 -2.81
C ALA A 64 0.78 26.10 -3.49
N PHE A 65 0.57 26.40 -4.78
CA PHE A 65 1.29 27.46 -5.49
C PHE A 65 1.18 28.83 -4.81
N VAL A 66 0.11 29.08 -4.05
CA VAL A 66 -0.10 30.32 -3.28
C VAL A 66 1.07 30.60 -2.35
N PHE A 67 1.64 29.56 -1.75
CA PHE A 67 2.77 29.68 -0.84
C PHE A 67 4.09 29.99 -1.55
N LYS A 68 4.15 29.86 -2.88
CA LYS A 68 5.27 30.35 -3.69
C LYS A 68 5.17 31.86 -3.94
N ILE A 69 3.97 32.45 -3.84
CA ILE A 69 3.73 33.89 -4.02
C ILE A 69 3.69 34.54 -2.63
N GLN A 70 4.82 34.57 -1.91
CA GLN A 70 4.83 35.08 -0.53
C GLN A 70 4.72 36.61 -0.46
N GLU A 71 5.24 37.30 -1.46
CA GLU A 71 5.35 38.75 -1.49
C GLU A 71 4.92 39.30 -2.84
N ILE A 72 4.12 40.38 -2.83
CA ILE A 72 3.67 41.09 -4.03
C ILE A 72 3.99 42.57 -3.84
N PHE A 73 4.81 43.13 -4.73
CA PHE A 73 5.25 44.52 -4.66
C PHE A 73 4.33 45.46 -5.45
N ASP A 74 3.79 44.98 -6.57
CA ASP A 74 2.98 45.80 -7.47
C ASP A 74 1.54 45.27 -7.46
N HIS A 75 0.63 45.88 -6.70
CA HIS A 75 -0.80 45.59 -6.80
C HIS A 75 -1.55 46.81 -7.38
N PRO A 76 -2.47 46.66 -8.36
CA PRO A 76 -3.09 47.82 -9.03
C PRO A 76 -3.79 48.81 -8.08
N SER A 77 -4.34 48.31 -6.97
CA SER A 77 -5.00 49.12 -5.93
C SER A 77 -4.10 49.47 -4.73
N HIS A 78 -2.82 49.07 -4.75
CA HIS A 78 -1.87 49.30 -3.67
C HIS A 78 -0.44 49.23 -4.20
N ASP A 79 0.13 50.41 -4.42
CA ASP A 79 1.45 50.61 -5.02
C ASP A 79 2.47 51.11 -3.98
N GLY A 80 3.75 50.84 -4.21
CA GLY A 80 4.88 51.35 -3.41
C GLY A 80 5.17 50.63 -2.09
N HIS A 81 4.35 49.65 -1.67
CA HIS A 81 4.63 48.84 -0.49
C HIS A 81 4.33 47.35 -0.72
N CYS A 82 5.19 46.49 -0.17
CA CYS A 82 5.05 45.03 -0.27
C CYS A 82 3.83 44.52 0.52
N LEU A 83 3.04 43.68 -0.15
CA LEU A 83 2.00 42.84 0.43
C LEU A 83 2.57 41.46 0.74
N LYS A 84 2.50 41.03 2.00
CA LYS A 84 2.97 39.69 2.42
C LYS A 84 1.80 38.75 2.66
N LEU A 85 1.91 37.51 2.21
CA LEU A 85 0.96 36.45 2.52
C LEU A 85 1.00 36.15 4.03
N LEU A 86 -0.17 36.09 4.65
CA LEU A 86 -0.37 35.72 6.04
C LEU A 86 -1.36 34.55 6.12
N THR A 87 -1.10 33.64 7.06
CA THR A 87 -2.03 32.58 7.45
C THR A 87 -2.65 32.96 8.80
N THR A 88 -3.96 33.15 8.85
CA THR A 88 -4.67 33.44 10.10
C THR A 88 -5.19 32.14 10.71
N GLY A 89 -4.51 31.66 11.75
CA GLY A 89 -5.03 30.63 12.63
C GLY A 89 -5.93 31.28 13.69
N ALA A 90 -7.26 31.17 13.55
CA ALA A 90 -8.20 31.77 14.52
C ALA A 90 -8.07 31.09 15.91
N PRO A 91 -8.21 31.82 17.05
CA PRO A 91 -9.49 32.43 17.45
C PRO A 91 -9.36 33.80 18.18
N ASP A 92 -8.56 34.76 17.67
CA ASP A 92 -8.63 36.13 18.18
C ASP A 92 -9.27 37.05 17.14
N HIS A 93 -10.55 37.32 17.36
CA HIS A 93 -11.55 38.03 16.53
C HIS A 93 -11.11 39.35 15.89
N THR A 94 -10.26 39.27 14.86
CA THR A 94 -10.20 40.31 13.85
C THR A 94 -10.25 39.65 12.49
N ASP A 95 -11.45 39.25 12.03
CA ASP A 95 -11.68 38.87 10.64
C ASP A 95 -11.29 40.08 9.77
N PRO A 96 -10.12 40.05 9.11
CA PRO A 96 -9.69 41.20 8.35
C PRO A 96 -10.65 41.33 7.16
N LYS A 97 -11.22 42.51 6.93
CA LYS A 97 -11.96 42.74 5.69
C LYS A 97 -10.98 42.98 4.56
N CYS A 98 -11.25 42.36 3.42
CA CYS A 98 -10.58 42.69 2.18
C CYS A 98 -10.94 44.14 1.83
N HIS A 99 -9.93 44.99 1.65
CA HIS A 99 -10.14 46.40 1.33
C HIS A 99 -10.63 46.59 -0.12
N ILE A 100 -10.54 45.56 -0.96
CA ILE A 100 -10.99 45.60 -2.36
C ILE A 100 -12.46 45.18 -2.47
N CYS A 101 -12.79 43.96 -2.02
CA CYS A 101 -14.16 43.43 -2.18
C CYS A 101 -15.07 43.64 -0.96
N GLY A 102 -14.54 44.13 0.16
CA GLY A 102 -15.28 44.36 1.40
C GLY A 102 -15.71 43.10 2.16
N LYS A 103 -15.49 41.90 1.61
CA LYS A 103 -15.76 40.61 2.25
C LYS A 103 -14.74 40.32 3.35
N ASN A 104 -15.11 39.49 4.32
CA ASN A 104 -14.14 38.94 5.27
C ASN A 104 -13.12 38.12 4.50
N THR A 105 -11.84 38.33 4.77
CA THR A 105 -10.77 37.55 4.13
C THR A 105 -10.81 36.11 4.61
N LYS A 106 -10.38 35.19 3.74
CA LYS A 106 -10.14 33.80 4.09
C LYS A 106 -8.95 33.69 5.06
N ARG A 107 -8.67 32.45 5.49
CA ARG A 107 -7.50 32.13 6.34
C ARG A 107 -6.17 32.48 5.66
N LEU A 108 -6.16 32.56 4.33
CA LEU A 108 -5.04 33.05 3.54
C LEU A 108 -5.38 34.45 3.02
N LEU A 109 -4.54 35.44 3.34
CA LEU A 109 -4.71 36.82 2.88
C LEU A 109 -3.36 37.51 2.70
N TYR A 110 -3.35 38.59 1.94
CA TYR A 110 -2.17 39.44 1.77
C TYR A 110 -2.32 40.72 2.59
N ARG A 111 -1.29 41.07 3.36
CA ARG A 111 -1.28 42.27 4.21
C ARG A 111 -0.05 43.12 3.98
N CYS A 112 -0.27 44.42 3.82
CA CYS A 112 0.79 45.40 3.95
C CYS A 112 0.99 45.74 5.42
N SER A 113 2.19 45.54 5.95
CA SER A 113 2.52 45.88 7.35
C SER A 113 2.54 47.39 7.60
N VAL A 114 2.85 48.19 6.56
CA VAL A 114 2.93 49.65 6.61
C VAL A 114 1.53 50.26 6.55
N CYS A 115 0.80 50.01 5.46
CA CYS A 115 -0.53 50.61 5.24
C CYS A 115 -1.68 49.91 5.97
N LYS A 116 -1.42 48.75 6.60
CA LYS A 116 -2.45 47.86 7.17
C LYS A 116 -3.52 47.42 6.16
N PHE A 117 -3.21 47.53 4.87
CA PHE A 117 -4.05 47.14 3.75
C PHE A 117 -4.13 45.60 3.68
N ASN A 118 -5.34 45.06 3.69
CA ASN A 118 -5.62 43.62 3.61
C ASN A 118 -6.32 43.31 2.30
N VAL A 119 -5.87 42.26 1.61
CA VAL A 119 -6.46 41.79 0.36
C VAL A 119 -6.72 40.29 0.47
N ASP A 120 -7.93 39.88 0.13
CA ASP A 120 -8.29 38.48 0.03
C ASP A 120 -7.54 37.81 -1.13
N ILE A 121 -7.24 36.52 -0.97
CA ILE A 121 -6.53 35.76 -1.99
C ILE A 121 -7.24 35.77 -3.35
N ASP A 122 -8.58 35.74 -3.38
CA ASP A 122 -9.34 35.78 -4.63
C ASP A 122 -9.18 37.13 -5.33
N CYS A 123 -9.08 38.23 -4.57
CA CYS A 123 -8.86 39.57 -5.13
C CYS A 123 -7.42 39.74 -5.65
N ILE A 124 -6.44 39.07 -5.05
CA ILE A 124 -5.08 39.02 -5.60
C ILE A 124 -5.08 38.28 -6.93
N PHE A 125 -5.75 37.13 -7.01
CA PHE A 125 -5.88 36.38 -8.26
C PHE A 125 -6.56 37.20 -9.36
N ASP A 126 -7.61 37.95 -9.02
CA ASP A 126 -8.29 38.85 -9.96
C ASP A 126 -7.35 39.94 -10.49
N ALA A 127 -6.55 40.54 -9.60
CA ALA A 127 -5.56 41.54 -9.99
C ALA A 127 -4.44 40.96 -10.89
N MET A 128 -4.01 39.73 -10.62
CA MET A 128 -3.04 39.03 -11.47
C MET A 128 -3.63 38.73 -12.85
N SER A 129 -4.84 38.16 -12.90
CA SER A 129 -5.53 37.87 -14.17
C SER A 129 -5.82 39.13 -14.97
N ALA A 130 -6.14 40.27 -14.34
CA ALA A 130 -6.37 41.54 -15.04
C ALA A 130 -5.13 42.08 -15.77
N ARG A 131 -3.93 41.67 -15.35
CA ARG A 131 -2.66 42.04 -16.02
C ARG A 131 -2.24 41.03 -17.09
N ALA A 132 -2.93 39.91 -17.19
CA ALA A 132 -2.65 38.93 -18.23
C ALA A 132 -3.23 39.39 -19.57
N HIS A 133 -2.54 39.08 -20.66
CA HIS A 133 -2.92 39.53 -22.01
C HIS A 133 -3.52 38.42 -22.88
N LEU A 134 -3.59 37.18 -22.39
CA LEU A 134 -4.14 36.07 -23.16
C LEU A 134 -5.58 35.75 -22.73
N ASN A 135 -6.52 36.12 -23.60
CA ASN A 135 -7.93 35.75 -23.49
C ASN A 135 -8.21 34.60 -24.45
N MET A 136 -8.74 33.49 -23.92
CA MET A 136 -9.10 32.32 -24.71
C MET A 136 -10.60 32.21 -24.85
N SER A 137 -11.10 31.78 -26.02
CA SER A 137 -12.54 31.63 -26.27
C SER A 137 -13.21 30.56 -25.41
N TRP A 138 -12.44 29.59 -24.94
CA TRP A 138 -12.88 28.44 -24.14
C TRP A 138 -12.69 28.63 -22.62
N HIS A 139 -12.13 29.75 -22.18
CA HIS A 139 -11.95 30.05 -20.75
C HIS A 139 -12.23 31.51 -20.41
N HIS A 140 -13.08 31.73 -19.40
CA HIS A 140 -13.60 33.06 -19.07
C HIS A 140 -12.63 33.97 -18.30
N HIS A 141 -11.50 33.45 -17.82
CA HIS A 141 -10.48 34.25 -17.15
C HIS A 141 -9.22 34.38 -18.03
N PRO A 142 -8.56 35.55 -18.05
CA PRO A 142 -7.27 35.69 -18.70
C PRO A 142 -6.22 34.72 -18.12
N LEU A 143 -5.43 34.11 -18.99
CA LEU A 143 -4.38 33.14 -18.62
C LEU A 143 -3.01 33.81 -18.52
N LEU A 144 -2.27 33.48 -17.47
CA LEU A 144 -0.90 33.91 -17.26
C LEU A 144 0.05 32.92 -17.93
N LEU A 145 0.95 33.42 -18.78
CA LEU A 145 2.10 32.63 -19.25
C LEU A 145 3.16 32.64 -18.15
N VAL A 146 3.50 31.46 -17.62
CA VAL A 146 4.42 31.30 -16.50
C VAL A 146 5.47 30.23 -16.82
N ASP A 147 6.71 30.53 -16.48
CA ASP A 147 7.82 29.56 -16.45
C ASP A 147 7.82 28.93 -15.04
N LEU A 148 7.00 27.89 -14.88
CA LEU A 148 6.88 27.16 -13.62
C LEU A 148 7.91 26.04 -13.63
N GLY A 149 9.04 26.29 -12.99
CA GLY A 149 10.18 25.38 -13.04
C GLY A 149 9.97 23.93 -12.59
N PHE A 150 8.87 23.51 -11.89
CA PHE A 150 8.60 22.10 -11.48
C PHE A 150 7.14 21.80 -11.04
N ASP A 151 6.77 20.50 -11.09
CA ASP A 151 5.67 19.72 -10.45
C ASP A 151 4.20 20.21 -10.54
N MET A 152 3.77 20.71 -11.69
CA MET A 152 2.33 20.78 -12.00
C MET A 152 2.00 19.84 -13.15
N PHE A 153 0.80 19.24 -13.13
CA PHE A 153 0.32 18.41 -14.22
C PHE A 153 -0.53 19.27 -15.17
N CYS A 154 -0.31 19.09 -16.47
CA CYS A 154 -1.17 19.70 -17.48
C CYS A 154 -2.53 19.01 -17.47
N GLU A 155 -3.59 19.76 -17.21
CA GLU A 155 -4.95 19.21 -17.15
C GLU A 155 -5.46 18.68 -18.50
N ALA A 156 -4.79 19.06 -19.59
CA ALA A 156 -5.15 18.63 -20.92
C ALA A 156 -4.54 17.27 -21.31
N CYS A 157 -3.25 17.06 -21.01
CA CYS A 157 -2.52 15.87 -21.46
C CYS A 157 -1.96 14.99 -20.34
N ASP A 158 -2.16 15.37 -19.07
CA ASP A 158 -1.70 14.64 -17.89
C ASP A 158 -0.18 14.41 -17.80
N ARG A 159 0.60 15.30 -18.43
CA ARG A 159 2.07 15.29 -18.38
C ARG A 159 2.61 16.45 -17.53
N TYR A 160 3.82 16.25 -16.99
CA TYR A 160 4.52 17.20 -16.11
C TYR A 160 5.55 18.08 -16.85
N GLU A 161 5.91 17.71 -18.08
CA GLU A 161 7.04 18.31 -18.78
C GLU A 161 6.55 19.37 -19.78
N SER A 162 6.83 20.64 -19.48
CA SER A 162 6.81 21.71 -20.46
C SER A 162 7.66 22.90 -20.03
N LYS A 163 8.17 23.64 -21.01
CA LYS A 163 8.95 24.85 -20.79
C LYS A 163 8.08 26.04 -20.39
N TYR A 164 6.85 26.11 -20.89
CA TYR A 164 5.94 27.23 -20.65
C TYR A 164 4.52 26.75 -20.40
N TRP A 165 3.85 27.43 -19.46
CA TRP A 165 2.52 27.04 -18.98
C TRP A 165 1.57 28.22 -19.05
N TYR A 166 0.32 27.94 -19.41
CA TYR A 166 -0.79 28.83 -19.16
C TYR A 166 -1.48 28.46 -17.85
N PHE A 167 -1.66 29.47 -17.01
CA PHE A 167 -2.20 29.32 -15.69
C PHE A 167 -3.35 30.29 -15.41
N CYS A 168 -4.47 29.76 -14.93
CA CYS A 168 -5.52 30.56 -14.31
C CYS A 168 -5.48 30.37 -12.78
N PRO A 169 -5.08 31.38 -11.99
CA PRO A 169 -5.09 31.27 -10.53
C PRO A 169 -6.49 31.06 -9.95
N ARG A 170 -7.51 31.62 -10.59
CA ARG A 170 -8.90 31.58 -10.13
C ARG A 170 -9.55 30.21 -10.32
N CYS A 171 -9.38 29.63 -11.50
CA CYS A 171 -9.90 28.29 -11.83
C CYS A 171 -8.91 27.17 -11.49
N ARG A 172 -7.66 27.49 -11.13
CA ARG A 172 -6.56 26.55 -10.90
C ARG A 172 -6.23 25.69 -12.11
N LEU A 173 -6.57 26.22 -13.29
CA LEU A 173 -6.37 25.58 -14.56
C LEU A 173 -4.92 25.73 -14.97
N VAL A 174 -4.25 24.61 -15.21
CA VAL A 174 -2.85 24.54 -15.64
C VAL A 174 -2.77 23.78 -16.96
N ILE A 175 -2.29 24.43 -18.02
CA ILE A 175 -2.23 23.86 -19.37
C ILE A 175 -0.84 24.19 -19.96
N HIS A 176 -0.21 23.23 -20.65
CA HIS A 176 0.99 23.53 -21.43
C HIS A 176 0.69 24.53 -22.55
N GLU A 177 1.64 25.40 -22.90
CA GLU A 177 1.51 26.27 -24.06
C GLU A 177 1.12 25.48 -25.33
N GLU A 178 1.78 24.35 -25.58
CA GLU A 178 1.52 23.45 -26.71
C GLU A 178 0.14 22.77 -26.68
N CYS A 179 -0.44 22.57 -25.50
CA CYS A 179 -1.73 21.90 -25.35
C CYS A 179 -2.92 22.83 -25.62
N VAL A 180 -2.71 24.14 -25.76
CA VAL A 180 -3.79 25.11 -26.02
C VAL A 180 -4.55 24.79 -27.31
N SER A 181 -3.86 24.29 -28.33
CA SER A 181 -4.47 23.89 -29.61
C SER A 181 -5.55 22.80 -29.47
N MET A 182 -5.49 21.99 -28.40
CA MET A 182 -6.51 20.95 -28.13
C MET A 182 -7.90 21.55 -27.84
N PHE A 183 -7.96 22.84 -27.51
CA PHE A 183 -9.16 23.55 -27.11
C PHE A 183 -9.79 24.38 -28.24
N ASP A 184 -9.22 24.35 -29.44
CA ASP A 184 -9.76 25.06 -30.61
C ASP A 184 -11.14 24.54 -31.03
N SER A 185 -11.51 23.33 -30.60
CA SER A 185 -12.83 22.72 -30.79
C SER A 185 -13.59 22.62 -29.45
N PRO A 186 -14.18 23.72 -28.96
CA PRO A 186 -14.90 23.72 -27.67
C PRO A 186 -16.17 22.89 -27.69
N GLU A 187 -16.66 22.47 -28.86
CA GLU A 187 -17.75 21.52 -28.99
C GLU A 187 -17.30 20.29 -29.80
N ILE A 188 -17.57 19.10 -29.29
CA ILE A 188 -17.21 17.83 -29.96
C ILE A 188 -18.44 16.93 -30.13
N THR A 189 -18.39 16.06 -31.14
CA THR A 189 -19.26 14.88 -31.20
C THR A 189 -18.43 13.66 -30.83
N HIS A 190 -18.87 12.91 -29.83
CA HIS A 190 -18.09 11.79 -29.29
C HIS A 190 -18.81 10.46 -29.57
N PRO A 191 -18.12 9.37 -29.96
CA PRO A 191 -18.75 8.07 -30.23
C PRO A 191 -19.58 7.55 -29.05
N SER A 192 -19.10 7.74 -27.82
CA SER A 192 -19.82 7.38 -26.59
C SER A 192 -21.01 8.31 -26.27
N HIS A 193 -21.19 9.42 -27.00
CA HIS A 193 -22.32 10.32 -26.85
C HIS A 193 -22.71 11.00 -28.18
N ALA A 194 -23.05 10.21 -29.20
CA ALA A 194 -23.21 10.74 -30.56
C ALA A 194 -24.50 11.55 -30.80
N ARG A 195 -25.51 11.45 -29.92
CA ARG A 195 -26.82 12.08 -30.14
C ARG A 195 -26.83 13.59 -29.95
N HIS A 196 -25.92 14.12 -29.14
CA HIS A 196 -25.81 15.54 -28.84
C HIS A 196 -24.34 15.95 -28.80
N PRO A 197 -23.99 17.16 -29.28
CA PRO A 197 -22.65 17.68 -29.09
C PRO A 197 -22.36 17.90 -27.60
N LEU A 198 -21.12 17.66 -27.21
CA LEU A 198 -20.61 17.95 -25.88
C LEU A 198 -19.84 19.27 -25.91
N LYS A 199 -20.09 20.13 -24.93
CA LYS A 199 -19.41 21.43 -24.79
C LYS A 199 -18.34 21.34 -23.71
N LEU A 200 -17.17 21.85 -24.01
CA LEU A 200 -16.11 21.97 -23.03
C LEU A 200 -16.50 22.98 -21.93
N ILE A 201 -16.32 22.55 -20.69
CA ILE A 201 -16.41 23.39 -19.50
C ILE A 201 -15.08 23.32 -18.75
N THR A 202 -14.63 24.47 -18.27
CA THR A 202 -13.30 24.66 -17.64
C THR A 202 -13.38 25.03 -16.16
N SER A 203 -14.58 24.98 -15.59
CA SER A 203 -14.88 25.34 -14.21
C SER A 203 -15.19 24.12 -13.32
N GLY A 204 -14.88 22.91 -13.77
CA GLY A 204 -15.35 21.67 -13.16
C GLY A 204 -16.75 21.27 -13.62
N ALA A 205 -17.15 20.03 -13.30
CA ALA A 205 -18.44 19.47 -13.67
C ALA A 205 -19.60 20.20 -12.95
N PRO A 206 -20.80 20.32 -13.57
CA PRO A 206 -21.90 21.06 -12.97
C PRO A 206 -22.44 20.40 -11.70
N ASP A 207 -22.84 21.20 -10.70
CA ASP A 207 -23.30 20.74 -9.38
C ASP A 207 -24.57 19.86 -9.42
N TYR A 208 -25.34 19.92 -10.51
CA TYR A 208 -26.53 19.08 -10.68
C TYR A 208 -26.22 17.67 -11.20
N THR A 209 -24.93 17.33 -11.36
CA THR A 209 -24.42 16.01 -11.80
C THR A 209 -23.66 15.33 -10.67
N ASP A 210 -23.23 14.07 -10.85
CA ASP A 210 -22.37 13.35 -9.90
C ASP A 210 -20.91 13.86 -9.90
N GLN A 211 -20.62 14.94 -10.61
CA GLN A 211 -19.31 15.59 -10.77
C GLN A 211 -18.18 14.67 -11.27
N ARG A 212 -18.52 13.48 -11.78
CA ARG A 212 -17.57 12.47 -12.26
C ARG A 212 -17.73 12.24 -13.75
N CYS A 213 -16.68 11.75 -14.38
CA CYS A 213 -16.77 11.22 -15.73
C CYS A 213 -17.74 10.02 -15.75
N HIS A 214 -18.67 10.02 -16.71
CA HIS A 214 -19.64 8.95 -16.89
C HIS A 214 -19.02 7.65 -17.42
N ILE A 215 -17.76 7.70 -17.87
CA ILE A 215 -17.02 6.55 -18.37
C ILE A 215 -16.07 6.00 -17.29
N CYS A 216 -15.03 6.73 -16.92
CA CYS A 216 -14.00 6.22 -15.99
C CYS A 216 -14.35 6.43 -14.51
N GLY A 217 -15.32 7.32 -14.20
CA GLY A 217 -15.66 7.67 -12.82
C GLY A 217 -14.72 8.67 -12.16
N ASP A 218 -13.68 9.16 -12.84
CA ASP A 218 -12.73 10.13 -12.31
C ASP A 218 -13.39 11.51 -12.12
N ASN A 219 -13.06 12.18 -11.01
CA ASN A 219 -13.47 13.54 -10.66
C ASN A 219 -12.27 14.47 -10.36
N ASN A 220 -11.03 14.00 -10.49
CA ASN A 220 -9.83 14.78 -10.16
C ASN A 220 -9.44 15.82 -11.24
N VAL A 221 -10.35 16.13 -12.17
CA VAL A 221 -10.11 16.99 -13.33
C VAL A 221 -11.02 18.23 -13.30
N SER A 222 -10.52 19.39 -13.75
CA SER A 222 -11.37 20.59 -13.91
C SER A 222 -11.98 20.72 -15.31
N LEU A 223 -11.52 19.91 -16.26
CA LEU A 223 -11.89 19.96 -17.67
C LEU A 223 -12.83 18.81 -18.04
N PHE A 224 -14.06 19.16 -18.42
CA PHE A 224 -15.06 18.20 -18.89
C PHE A 224 -15.66 18.63 -20.21
N TYR A 225 -16.02 17.67 -21.03
CA TYR A 225 -17.00 17.79 -22.10
C TYR A 225 -18.38 17.42 -21.54
N HIS A 226 -19.30 18.36 -21.58
CA HIS A 226 -20.60 18.26 -20.93
C HIS A 226 -21.77 18.39 -21.91
N CYS A 227 -22.84 17.61 -21.68
CA CYS A 227 -24.12 17.77 -22.36
C CYS A 227 -25.23 18.07 -21.34
N ASP A 228 -25.77 19.30 -21.35
CA ASP A 228 -26.85 19.69 -20.43
C ASP A 228 -28.12 18.85 -20.62
N LYS A 229 -28.43 18.49 -21.87
CA LYS A 229 -29.64 17.71 -22.20
C LYS A 229 -29.61 16.32 -21.58
N CYS A 230 -28.44 15.69 -21.54
CA CYS A 230 -28.26 14.33 -21.05
C CYS A 230 -27.63 14.26 -19.66
N LYS A 231 -27.24 15.41 -19.09
CA LYS A 231 -26.45 15.52 -17.85
C LYS A 231 -25.18 14.66 -17.89
N PHE A 232 -24.58 14.53 -19.08
CA PHE A 232 -23.47 13.63 -19.33
C PHE A 232 -22.14 14.38 -19.22
N ASN A 233 -21.24 13.88 -18.37
CA ASN A 233 -19.89 14.40 -18.20
C ASN A 233 -18.87 13.43 -18.78
N LEU A 234 -17.94 13.94 -19.58
CA LEU A 234 -16.83 13.19 -20.14
C LEU A 234 -15.53 13.94 -19.83
N ASP A 235 -14.61 13.33 -19.11
CA ASP A 235 -13.30 13.94 -18.85
C ASP A 235 -12.47 14.01 -20.15
N MET A 236 -11.45 14.87 -20.16
CA MET A 236 -10.60 15.00 -21.34
C MET A 236 -9.84 13.71 -21.67
N ARG A 237 -9.49 12.92 -20.64
CA ARG A 237 -8.87 11.60 -20.82
C ARG A 237 -9.73 10.69 -21.68
N CYS A 238 -10.99 10.49 -21.31
CA CYS A 238 -11.89 9.62 -22.07
C CYS A 238 -12.41 10.25 -23.35
N ALA A 239 -12.31 11.58 -23.52
CA ALA A 239 -12.71 12.26 -24.76
C ALA A 239 -11.62 12.26 -25.83
N ILE A 240 -10.35 12.46 -25.45
CA ILE A 240 -9.25 12.76 -26.38
C ILE A 240 -8.05 11.85 -26.17
N ASN A 241 -7.53 11.76 -24.94
CA ASN A 241 -6.22 11.12 -24.71
C ASN A 241 -6.29 9.59 -24.81
N THR A 242 -7.34 8.99 -24.27
CA THR A 242 -7.52 7.54 -24.17
C THR A 242 -9.01 7.20 -24.18
N PRO A 243 -9.72 7.43 -25.31
CA PRO A 243 -11.14 7.10 -25.40
C PRO A 243 -11.35 5.58 -25.30
N PRO A 244 -12.32 5.12 -24.48
CA PRO A 244 -12.62 3.70 -24.42
C PRO A 244 -13.17 3.21 -25.77
N PRO A 245 -12.81 1.99 -26.20
CA PRO A 245 -13.34 1.42 -27.43
C PRO A 245 -14.85 1.17 -27.29
N VAL A 246 -15.64 1.62 -28.27
CA VAL A 246 -17.11 1.43 -28.27
C VAL A 246 -17.48 -0.05 -28.42
N ALA A 247 -16.62 -0.85 -29.05
CA ALA A 247 -16.79 -2.28 -29.19
C ALA A 247 -15.47 -3.00 -28.87
N LEU A 248 -15.57 -4.09 -28.11
CA LEU A 248 -14.46 -4.99 -27.79
C LEU A 248 -14.72 -6.36 -28.42
N SER A 249 -13.77 -6.83 -29.24
CA SER A 249 -13.81 -8.13 -29.91
C SER A 249 -12.54 -8.93 -29.58
N ASN A 250 -12.50 -10.22 -29.94
CA ASN A 250 -11.36 -11.10 -29.71
C ASN A 250 -10.97 -11.21 -28.22
N LEU A 251 -11.97 -11.17 -27.36
CA LEU A 251 -11.78 -11.26 -25.91
C LEU A 251 -11.37 -12.68 -25.51
N LYS A 252 -10.60 -12.78 -24.43
CA LYS A 252 -10.05 -14.05 -23.96
C LYS A 252 -11.06 -14.86 -23.13
N VAL A 253 -11.89 -14.15 -22.39
CA VAL A 253 -12.84 -14.70 -21.42
C VAL A 253 -14.29 -14.68 -21.90
N HIS A 254 -14.54 -14.12 -23.09
CA HIS A 254 -15.87 -14.03 -23.68
C HIS A 254 -15.78 -14.06 -25.22
N GLU A 255 -16.67 -14.77 -25.90
CA GLU A 255 -16.53 -14.99 -27.35
C GLU A 255 -17.15 -13.88 -28.21
N HIS A 256 -18.26 -13.30 -27.77
CA HIS A 256 -18.98 -12.29 -28.55
C HIS A 256 -18.39 -10.89 -28.37
N THR A 257 -18.65 -10.02 -29.35
CA THR A 257 -18.30 -8.61 -29.24
C THR A 257 -19.10 -7.94 -28.12
N LEU A 258 -18.42 -7.28 -27.20
CA LEU A 258 -19.04 -6.45 -26.17
C LEU A 258 -19.17 -5.01 -26.65
N THR A 259 -20.30 -4.37 -26.35
CA THR A 259 -20.54 -2.95 -26.70
C THR A 259 -20.56 -2.09 -25.45
N LEU A 260 -19.85 -0.97 -25.47
CA LEU A 260 -19.86 0.01 -24.38
C LEU A 260 -21.24 0.65 -24.26
N MET A 261 -21.78 0.68 -23.05
CA MET A 261 -23.01 1.38 -22.70
C MET A 261 -22.69 2.59 -21.80
N PRO A 262 -22.30 3.75 -22.37
CA PRO A 262 -21.79 4.91 -21.62
C PRO A 262 -22.92 5.64 -20.87
N ARG A 263 -23.38 5.04 -19.77
CA ARG A 263 -24.47 5.54 -18.92
C ARG A 263 -24.18 5.26 -17.46
N LEU A 264 -24.78 6.06 -16.58
CA LEU A 264 -24.91 5.74 -15.17
C LEU A 264 -26.03 4.72 -14.99
N ILE A 265 -25.68 3.51 -14.56
CA ILE A 265 -26.59 2.40 -14.32
C ILE A 265 -25.97 1.47 -13.27
N SER A 266 -26.76 1.04 -12.29
CA SER A 266 -26.32 0.00 -11.36
C SER A 266 -26.49 -1.38 -11.99
N PHE A 267 -25.44 -2.19 -11.94
CA PHE A 267 -25.43 -3.55 -12.46
C PHE A 267 -24.56 -4.47 -11.59
N VAL A 268 -24.73 -5.78 -11.72
CA VAL A 268 -23.78 -6.78 -11.22
C VAL A 268 -22.99 -7.30 -12.41
N CYS A 269 -21.67 -7.32 -12.29
CA CYS A 269 -20.79 -7.76 -13.36
C CYS A 269 -20.76 -9.29 -13.44
N ASP A 270 -21.10 -9.86 -14.60
CA ASP A 270 -21.12 -11.30 -14.80
C ASP A 270 -19.74 -11.95 -14.64
N ALA A 271 -18.68 -11.20 -14.91
CA ALA A 271 -17.33 -11.72 -14.82
C ALA A 271 -16.72 -11.75 -13.42
N CYS A 272 -17.28 -11.02 -12.44
CA CYS A 272 -16.71 -10.98 -11.10
C CYS A 272 -17.72 -10.95 -9.94
N GLY A 273 -19.03 -10.88 -10.24
CA GLY A 273 -20.09 -10.83 -9.23
C GLY A 273 -20.17 -9.52 -8.43
N MET A 274 -19.33 -8.52 -8.73
CA MET A 274 -19.31 -7.25 -8.00
C MET A 274 -20.21 -6.21 -8.67
N LYS A 275 -20.75 -5.30 -7.85
CA LYS A 275 -21.57 -4.18 -8.34
C LYS A 275 -20.73 -3.17 -9.14
N GLY A 276 -21.31 -2.61 -10.19
CA GLY A 276 -20.81 -1.44 -10.92
C GLY A 276 -21.92 -0.41 -11.09
N ASP A 277 -21.55 0.85 -11.36
CA ASP A 277 -22.49 1.97 -11.43
C ASP A 277 -22.42 2.79 -12.73
N ARG A 278 -21.44 2.52 -13.59
CA ARG A 278 -21.22 3.33 -14.80
C ARG A 278 -20.57 2.57 -15.94
N ALA A 279 -20.96 2.97 -17.15
CA ALA A 279 -20.34 2.59 -18.42
C ALA A 279 -19.94 1.11 -18.54
N PRO A 280 -20.87 0.16 -18.34
CA PRO A 280 -20.55 -1.25 -18.56
C PRO A 280 -20.33 -1.57 -20.03
N TYR A 281 -19.64 -2.68 -20.27
CA TYR A 281 -19.69 -3.39 -21.54
C TYR A 281 -20.80 -4.44 -21.50
N VAL A 282 -21.59 -4.53 -22.58
CA VAL A 282 -22.75 -5.42 -22.64
C VAL A 282 -22.65 -6.36 -23.84
N CYS A 283 -22.97 -7.64 -23.61
CA CYS A 283 -23.19 -8.63 -24.66
C CYS A 283 -24.67 -8.88 -24.88
N VAL A 284 -25.24 -8.40 -25.99
CA VAL A 284 -26.66 -8.64 -26.31
C VAL A 284 -26.91 -10.11 -26.71
N GLN A 285 -25.89 -10.82 -27.19
CA GLN A 285 -26.02 -12.21 -27.67
C GLN A 285 -26.04 -13.24 -26.54
N CYS A 286 -25.57 -12.88 -25.35
CA CYS A 286 -25.56 -13.73 -24.16
C CYS A 286 -26.50 -13.14 -23.11
N ASP A 287 -27.80 -13.04 -23.40
CA ASP A 287 -28.81 -12.60 -22.44
C ASP A 287 -28.47 -11.30 -21.68
N PHE A 288 -27.87 -10.34 -22.41
CA PHE A 288 -27.42 -9.05 -21.87
C PHE A 288 -26.35 -9.14 -20.79
N MET A 289 -25.43 -10.12 -20.84
CA MET A 289 -24.29 -10.16 -19.92
C MET A 289 -23.58 -8.80 -19.83
N ILE A 290 -23.30 -8.34 -18.61
CA ILE A 290 -22.80 -7.02 -18.28
C ILE A 290 -21.43 -7.16 -17.60
N PHE A 291 -20.45 -6.38 -18.07
CA PHE A 291 -19.08 -6.42 -17.59
C PHE A 291 -18.63 -5.03 -17.13
N HIS A 292 -17.88 -4.94 -16.03
CA HIS A 292 -17.06 -3.76 -15.81
C HIS A 292 -16.04 -3.60 -16.94
N GLN A 293 -15.58 -2.37 -17.19
CA GLN A 293 -14.56 -2.09 -18.21
C GLN A 293 -13.28 -2.90 -18.01
N GLN A 294 -12.79 -2.99 -16.78
CA GLN A 294 -11.63 -3.81 -16.42
C GLN A 294 -11.92 -5.32 -16.50
N CYS A 295 -13.16 -5.74 -16.25
CA CYS A 295 -13.52 -7.16 -16.27
C CYS A 295 -13.71 -7.72 -17.69
N ALA A 296 -14.02 -6.86 -18.65
CA ALA A 296 -14.16 -7.24 -20.06
C ALA A 296 -12.85 -7.79 -20.67
N GLN A 297 -11.69 -7.42 -20.10
CA GLN A 297 -10.36 -7.78 -20.59
C GLN A 297 -9.58 -8.67 -19.61
N LEU A 298 -10.28 -9.43 -18.76
CA LEU A 298 -9.61 -10.37 -17.87
C LEU A 298 -8.76 -11.38 -18.66
N PRO A 299 -7.62 -11.79 -18.11
CA PRO A 299 -6.78 -12.82 -18.71
C PRO A 299 -7.43 -14.21 -18.59
N ARG A 300 -7.17 -15.12 -19.52
CA ARG A 300 -7.75 -16.47 -19.51
C ARG A 300 -6.97 -17.44 -18.63
N VAL A 301 -5.63 -17.46 -18.69
CA VAL A 301 -4.81 -18.36 -17.86
C VAL A 301 -3.68 -17.57 -17.20
N ILE A 302 -3.59 -17.67 -15.88
CA ILE A 302 -2.61 -16.91 -15.09
C ILE A 302 -1.93 -17.77 -14.04
N ASN A 303 -0.82 -17.28 -13.51
CA ASN A 303 -0.30 -17.76 -12.25
C ASN A 303 -0.66 -16.81 -11.12
N VAL A 304 -1.06 -17.38 -9.99
CA VAL A 304 -1.22 -16.67 -8.73
C VAL A 304 -0.11 -17.09 -7.77
N ASN A 305 0.07 -16.34 -6.69
CA ASN A 305 1.04 -16.64 -5.63
C ASN A 305 0.44 -17.34 -4.40
N HIS A 306 -0.85 -17.67 -4.46
CA HIS A 306 -1.61 -18.42 -3.45
C HIS A 306 -1.87 -19.88 -3.87
N HIS A 307 -1.34 -20.29 -5.02
CA HIS A 307 -1.47 -21.65 -5.56
C HIS A 307 -0.27 -21.99 -6.44
N ASP A 308 0.13 -23.26 -6.47
CA ASP A 308 1.29 -23.70 -7.23
C ASP A 308 0.98 -23.90 -8.72
N HIS A 309 -0.23 -24.35 -9.05
CA HIS A 309 -0.68 -24.56 -10.42
C HIS A 309 -1.23 -23.27 -11.03
N ARG A 310 -1.25 -23.24 -12.35
CA ARG A 310 -2.03 -22.23 -13.08
C ARG A 310 -3.50 -22.35 -12.80
N VAL A 311 -4.16 -21.20 -12.85
CA VAL A 311 -5.62 -21.09 -12.76
C VAL A 311 -6.15 -20.48 -14.05
N SER A 312 -7.34 -20.92 -14.44
CA SER A 312 -8.04 -20.47 -15.65
C SER A 312 -9.37 -19.83 -15.31
N TYR A 313 -9.68 -18.74 -16.00
CA TYR A 313 -10.97 -18.09 -15.90
C TYR A 313 -12.08 -19.04 -16.40
N THR A 314 -13.13 -19.15 -15.61
CA THR A 314 -14.28 -20.03 -15.85
C THR A 314 -15.58 -19.27 -15.58
N TYR A 315 -16.54 -19.39 -16.49
CA TYR A 315 -17.87 -18.80 -16.35
C TYR A 315 -18.95 -19.72 -16.94
N PRO A 316 -20.04 -20.00 -16.20
CA PRO A 316 -20.12 -19.89 -14.73
C PRO A 316 -19.13 -20.85 -14.06
N LEU A 317 -18.76 -20.63 -12.80
CA LEU A 317 -17.91 -21.57 -12.06
C LEU A 317 -18.61 -22.93 -11.85
N GLY A 318 -19.92 -22.90 -11.62
CA GLY A 318 -20.77 -24.08 -11.45
C GLY A 318 -21.12 -24.40 -9.98
N PRO A 319 -22.25 -25.10 -9.72
CA PRO A 319 -22.79 -25.26 -8.37
C PRO A 319 -21.79 -25.86 -7.39
N GLY A 320 -21.66 -25.26 -6.21
CA GLY A 320 -20.80 -25.74 -5.13
C GLY A 320 -20.61 -24.73 -4.02
N GLU A 321 -20.07 -25.19 -2.89
CA GLU A 321 -19.61 -24.33 -1.81
C GLU A 321 -18.15 -23.95 -2.07
N TRP A 322 -17.95 -22.77 -2.63
CA TRP A 322 -16.62 -22.31 -3.05
C TRP A 322 -16.10 -21.24 -2.09
N ARG A 323 -14.83 -21.35 -1.71
CA ARG A 323 -14.14 -20.31 -0.93
C ARG A 323 -12.93 -19.82 -1.68
N CYS A 324 -12.78 -18.51 -1.76
CA CYS A 324 -11.67 -17.88 -2.46
C CYS A 324 -10.34 -18.14 -1.76
N GLY A 325 -9.36 -18.68 -2.49
CA GLY A 325 -8.01 -18.98 -1.98
C GLY A 325 -7.19 -17.75 -1.56
N VAL A 326 -7.68 -16.53 -1.80
CA VAL A 326 -7.02 -15.26 -1.45
C VAL A 326 -7.72 -14.59 -0.27
N CYS A 327 -9.02 -14.27 -0.41
CA CYS A 327 -9.76 -13.51 0.62
C CYS A 327 -10.53 -14.40 1.60
N TRP A 328 -10.64 -15.71 1.35
CA TRP A 328 -11.34 -16.69 2.19
C TRP A 328 -12.86 -16.48 2.36
N GLU A 329 -13.43 -15.56 1.59
CA GLU A 329 -14.87 -15.35 1.45
C GLU A 329 -15.48 -16.31 0.44
N GLU A 330 -16.80 -16.48 0.54
CA GLU A 330 -17.60 -17.31 -0.36
C GLU A 330 -17.56 -16.76 -1.80
N ILE A 331 -17.50 -17.66 -2.77
CA ILE A 331 -17.63 -17.32 -4.19
C ILE A 331 -19.04 -17.69 -4.63
N ASP A 332 -19.78 -16.68 -5.11
CA ASP A 332 -21.02 -16.93 -5.84
C ASP A 332 -20.67 -17.55 -7.20
N TRP A 333 -21.00 -18.85 -7.32
CA TRP A 333 -20.63 -19.67 -8.46
C TRP A 333 -21.39 -19.34 -9.76
N SER A 334 -22.44 -18.52 -9.67
CA SER A 334 -23.18 -18.07 -10.84
C SER A 334 -22.40 -17.06 -11.70
N TYR A 335 -21.34 -16.47 -11.11
CA TYR A 335 -20.46 -15.50 -11.76
C TYR A 335 -19.09 -16.09 -12.14
N GLY A 336 -18.30 -15.28 -12.83
CA GLY A 336 -16.95 -15.65 -13.26
C GLY A 336 -15.98 -15.75 -12.10
N ALA A 337 -15.12 -16.77 -12.15
CA ALA A 337 -14.05 -17.00 -11.19
C ALA A 337 -12.86 -17.72 -11.86
N TYR A 338 -11.71 -17.74 -11.19
CA TYR A 338 -10.57 -18.57 -11.61
C TYR A 338 -10.57 -19.89 -10.84
N SER A 339 -10.36 -20.99 -11.55
CA SER A 339 -10.29 -22.33 -10.97
C SER A 339 -9.03 -23.07 -11.45
N CYS A 340 -8.59 -24.05 -10.67
CA CYS A 340 -7.52 -24.94 -11.06
C CYS A 340 -8.07 -26.23 -11.68
N SER A 341 -7.54 -26.66 -12.82
CA SER A 341 -7.91 -27.94 -13.44
C SER A 341 -7.31 -29.16 -12.74
N ILE A 342 -6.25 -28.98 -11.95
CA ILE A 342 -5.55 -30.04 -11.20
C ILE A 342 -6.13 -30.18 -9.80
N CYS A 343 -6.47 -29.05 -9.16
CA CYS A 343 -7.03 -29.00 -7.82
C CYS A 343 -8.53 -28.61 -7.90
N PRO A 344 -9.45 -29.59 -7.93
CA PRO A 344 -10.86 -29.34 -8.25
C PRO A 344 -11.57 -28.43 -7.23
N ASP A 345 -11.14 -28.44 -5.98
CA ASP A 345 -11.75 -27.64 -4.90
C ASP A 345 -11.12 -26.23 -4.76
N TYR A 346 -10.22 -25.84 -5.68
CA TYR A 346 -9.52 -24.57 -5.60
C TYR A 346 -10.11 -23.54 -6.57
N ALA A 347 -10.62 -22.44 -6.02
CA ALA A 347 -11.14 -21.30 -6.77
C ALA A 347 -10.74 -19.95 -6.15
N ILE A 348 -10.76 -18.90 -6.96
CA ILE A 348 -10.45 -17.52 -6.57
C ILE A 348 -11.44 -16.58 -7.29
N HIS A 349 -11.97 -15.56 -6.60
CA HIS A 349 -12.72 -14.48 -7.27
C HIS A 349 -11.89 -13.85 -8.38
N SER A 350 -12.53 -13.48 -9.49
CA SER A 350 -11.85 -12.85 -10.63
C SER A 350 -10.99 -11.65 -10.24
N LEU A 351 -11.52 -10.74 -9.42
CA LEU A 351 -10.78 -9.55 -8.97
C LEU A 351 -9.70 -9.85 -7.94
N CYS A 352 -9.84 -10.92 -7.14
CA CYS A 352 -8.76 -11.36 -6.24
C CYS A 352 -7.61 -11.96 -7.04
N ALA A 353 -7.92 -12.73 -8.08
CA ALA A 353 -6.93 -13.39 -8.92
C ALA A 353 -6.10 -12.40 -9.73
N THR A 354 -6.69 -11.29 -10.19
CA THR A 354 -6.00 -10.26 -10.98
C THR A 354 -5.49 -9.07 -10.17
N ARG A 355 -5.48 -9.16 -8.83
CA ARG A 355 -4.89 -8.13 -7.97
C ARG A 355 -3.38 -8.10 -8.19
N ASP A 356 -2.78 -6.93 -8.38
CA ASP A 356 -1.37 -6.76 -8.76
C ASP A 356 -0.34 -7.48 -7.85
N ASP A 357 -0.67 -7.68 -6.57
CA ASP A 357 0.14 -8.38 -5.57
C ASP A 357 -0.06 -9.90 -5.58
N VAL A 358 -1.08 -10.39 -6.31
CA VAL A 358 -1.45 -11.82 -6.39
C VAL A 358 -0.92 -12.47 -7.67
N TRP A 359 -1.04 -11.82 -8.83
CA TRP A 359 -0.62 -12.37 -10.12
C TRP A 359 0.64 -11.72 -10.70
N ASP A 360 1.37 -12.47 -11.52
CA ASP A 360 2.63 -12.01 -12.12
C ASP A 360 2.48 -11.09 -13.35
N GLY A 361 1.24 -10.73 -13.72
CA GLY A 361 0.91 -9.86 -14.85
C GLY A 361 1.07 -10.52 -16.22
N LYS A 362 1.14 -11.85 -16.31
CA LYS A 362 1.35 -12.58 -17.57
C LYS A 362 0.14 -13.42 -17.94
N GLU A 363 -0.37 -13.19 -19.15
CA GLU A 363 -1.30 -14.10 -19.83
C GLU A 363 -0.54 -15.33 -20.34
N LEU A 364 -1.09 -16.51 -20.07
CA LEU A 364 -0.46 -17.81 -20.33
C LEU A 364 -1.34 -18.76 -21.12
N ASP A 365 -2.47 -18.28 -21.64
CA ASP A 365 -3.32 -19.04 -22.54
C ASP A 365 -2.54 -19.54 -23.76
N GLY A 366 -2.72 -20.82 -24.09
CA GLY A 366 -1.96 -21.51 -25.15
C GLY A 366 -0.47 -21.77 -24.85
N ILE A 367 0.08 -21.34 -23.71
CA ILE A 367 1.46 -21.63 -23.32
C ILE A 367 1.50 -22.91 -22.47
N PRO A 368 2.25 -23.96 -22.84
CA PRO A 368 2.38 -25.16 -22.01
C PRO A 368 2.97 -24.86 -20.63
N GLU A 369 2.47 -25.54 -19.60
CA GLU A 369 3.04 -25.47 -18.25
C GLU A 369 4.31 -26.32 -18.16
N LYS A 370 5.45 -25.66 -17.96
CA LYS A 370 6.72 -26.35 -17.68
C LYS A 370 6.83 -26.52 -16.17
N PHE A 371 6.63 -27.74 -15.66
CA PHE A 371 6.95 -28.09 -14.27
C PHE A 371 8.43 -27.76 -14.01
N LYS A 372 8.68 -26.78 -13.13
CA LYS A 372 10.03 -26.39 -12.70
C LYS A 372 10.30 -26.86 -11.27
N ASP A 373 10.15 -28.16 -11.01
CA ASP A 373 10.64 -28.71 -9.76
C ASP A 373 12.15 -28.92 -9.86
N ILE A 374 12.90 -27.85 -9.62
CA ILE A 374 14.36 -27.92 -9.54
C ILE A 374 14.69 -28.39 -8.13
N LYS A 375 15.00 -29.68 -7.99
CA LYS A 375 15.45 -30.23 -6.71
C LYS A 375 16.65 -29.45 -6.17
N PRO A 376 16.69 -29.14 -4.87
CA PRO A 376 17.79 -28.41 -4.24
C PRO A 376 19.10 -29.20 -4.17
N PHE A 377 19.06 -30.51 -4.39
CA PHE A 377 20.24 -31.37 -4.35
C PHE A 377 20.19 -32.48 -5.40
N LYS A 378 21.35 -33.06 -5.67
CA LYS A 378 21.51 -34.32 -6.41
C LYS A 378 21.76 -35.45 -5.42
N ILE A 379 21.10 -36.58 -5.63
CA ILE A 379 21.34 -37.81 -4.85
C ILE A 379 22.55 -38.49 -5.49
N ASN A 380 23.56 -38.83 -4.68
CA ASN A 380 24.72 -39.59 -5.14
C ASN A 380 24.53 -41.08 -4.84
N ASP A 381 24.21 -41.41 -3.58
CA ASP A 381 23.90 -42.77 -3.09
C ASP A 381 22.71 -42.74 -2.10
N ASP A 382 22.27 -43.90 -1.59
CA ASP A 382 21.04 -44.07 -0.76
C ASP A 382 20.95 -43.15 0.48
N ASN A 383 22.06 -42.60 0.97
CA ASN A 383 22.10 -41.68 2.11
C ASN A 383 22.97 -40.44 1.89
N THR A 384 23.44 -40.14 0.67
CA THR A 384 24.35 -39.01 0.40
C THR A 384 23.80 -38.06 -0.66
N ILE A 385 23.91 -36.75 -0.41
CA ILE A 385 23.45 -35.70 -1.32
C ILE A 385 24.55 -34.68 -1.61
N THR A 386 24.56 -34.10 -2.81
CA THR A 386 25.29 -32.86 -3.10
C THR A 386 24.29 -31.72 -3.19
N HIS A 387 24.36 -30.78 -2.23
CA HIS A 387 23.38 -29.71 -2.08
C HIS A 387 23.78 -28.43 -2.85
N PHE A 388 22.84 -27.67 -3.42
CA PHE A 388 23.17 -26.47 -4.21
C PHE A 388 23.96 -25.41 -3.41
N ALA A 389 23.71 -25.35 -2.10
CA ALA A 389 24.34 -24.39 -1.20
C ALA A 389 25.68 -24.88 -0.63
N HIS A 390 26.08 -26.13 -0.89
CA HIS A 390 27.30 -26.72 -0.33
C HIS A 390 27.94 -27.74 -1.27
N LYS A 391 29.23 -27.52 -1.60
CA LYS A 391 29.91 -28.28 -2.67
C LYS A 391 30.22 -29.73 -2.31
N HIS A 392 30.46 -30.04 -1.04
CA HIS A 392 30.80 -31.40 -0.61
C HIS A 392 29.55 -32.28 -0.50
N ASN A 393 29.78 -33.59 -0.42
CA ASN A 393 28.72 -34.55 -0.17
C ASN A 393 28.29 -34.49 1.29
N MET A 394 26.98 -34.52 1.52
CA MET A 394 26.38 -34.52 2.84
C MET A 394 25.69 -35.86 3.07
N SER A 395 25.95 -36.48 4.21
CA SER A 395 25.37 -37.76 4.63
C SER A 395 24.17 -37.53 5.53
N LEU A 396 23.11 -38.32 5.34
CA LEU A 396 21.92 -38.31 6.20
C LEU A 396 22.22 -39.05 7.51
N ASN A 397 22.03 -38.38 8.64
CA ASN A 397 22.03 -39.00 9.94
C ASN A 397 20.57 -39.19 10.42
N LYS A 398 20.23 -40.44 10.75
CA LYS A 398 18.91 -40.84 11.30
C LYS A 398 18.97 -41.16 12.79
N ASP A 399 20.16 -41.27 13.36
CA ASP A 399 20.36 -41.59 14.76
C ASP A 399 20.13 -40.31 15.58
N SER A 400 19.18 -40.37 16.51
CA SER A 400 18.80 -39.28 17.41
C SER A 400 19.86 -39.01 18.48
N ILE A 401 21.13 -38.92 18.09
CA ILE A 401 22.21 -38.53 18.99
C ILE A 401 22.03 -37.04 19.23
N SER A 402 21.83 -36.66 20.50
CA SER A 402 21.83 -35.26 20.92
C SER A 402 23.19 -34.65 20.58
N LEU A 403 23.26 -33.94 19.47
CA LEU A 403 24.35 -33.01 19.21
C LEU A 403 24.26 -31.88 20.25
N ASP A 404 25.41 -31.24 20.52
CA ASP A 404 25.47 -30.05 21.36
C ASP A 404 24.43 -29.02 20.88
N GLU A 405 23.66 -28.42 21.81
CA GLU A 405 22.62 -27.42 21.51
C GLU A 405 23.20 -26.18 20.80
N SER A 406 24.53 -26.03 20.79
CA SER A 406 25.27 -25.01 20.04
C SER A 406 25.34 -25.22 18.52
N ILE A 407 24.99 -26.41 18.01
CA ILE A 407 25.07 -26.70 16.57
C ILE A 407 23.82 -26.22 15.84
N LEU A 408 24.00 -25.24 14.96
CA LEU A 408 22.93 -24.61 14.18
C LEU A 408 22.84 -25.15 12.75
N CYS A 409 21.62 -25.24 12.24
CA CYS A 409 21.36 -25.50 10.84
C CYS A 409 21.83 -24.34 9.95
N GLY A 410 22.64 -24.61 8.93
CA GLY A 410 23.16 -23.62 7.98
C GLY A 410 22.11 -22.94 7.09
N ALA A 411 20.87 -23.43 7.08
CA ALA A 411 19.74 -22.82 6.40
C ALA A 411 18.88 -21.94 7.33
N CYS A 412 18.19 -22.52 8.31
CA CYS A 412 17.26 -21.77 9.18
C CYS A 412 17.89 -21.17 10.43
N VAL A 413 19.17 -21.46 10.70
CA VAL A 413 19.94 -20.95 11.87
C VAL A 413 19.30 -21.35 13.21
N ARG A 414 18.57 -22.47 13.24
CA ARG A 414 18.01 -23.08 14.45
C ARG A 414 18.82 -24.30 14.89
N PRO A 415 18.82 -24.64 16.20
CA PRO A 415 19.51 -25.82 16.71
C PRO A 415 19.09 -27.11 16.02
N ILE A 416 20.05 -28.02 15.85
CA ILE A 416 19.80 -29.40 15.39
C ILE A 416 19.42 -30.25 16.61
N SER A 417 18.17 -30.14 17.07
CA SER A 417 17.61 -31.08 18.07
C SER A 417 17.02 -32.30 17.36
N SER A 418 17.14 -33.50 17.95
CA SER A 418 16.51 -34.83 17.71
C SER A 418 15.84 -35.23 16.36
N HIS A 419 15.96 -34.43 15.31
CA HIS A 419 15.39 -34.59 13.98
C HIS A 419 16.46 -35.13 13.04
N THR A 420 16.04 -35.76 11.95
CA THR A 420 16.91 -36.14 10.84
C THR A 420 17.63 -34.92 10.24
N PHE A 421 18.94 -35.05 10.03
CA PHE A 421 19.77 -33.97 9.48
C PHE A 421 20.81 -34.51 8.50
N TYR A 422 21.19 -33.66 7.54
CA TYR A 422 22.33 -33.89 6.67
C TYR A 422 23.56 -33.19 7.26
N TYR A 423 24.68 -33.89 7.31
CA TYR A 423 25.96 -33.33 7.75
C TYR A 423 27.06 -33.58 6.71
N CYS A 424 28.01 -32.66 6.61
CA CYS A 424 29.22 -32.88 5.85
C CYS A 424 30.33 -33.42 6.77
N SER A 425 31.08 -34.43 6.31
CA SER A 425 32.26 -34.92 7.03
C SER A 425 33.48 -34.02 6.84
N ASP A 426 33.55 -33.31 5.72
CA ASP A 426 34.70 -32.46 5.34
C ASP A 426 34.64 -31.07 5.98
N CYS A 427 33.48 -30.64 6.47
CA CYS A 427 33.31 -29.36 7.15
C CYS A 427 32.10 -29.36 8.11
N SER A 428 32.05 -28.38 9.01
CA SER A 428 30.97 -28.25 10.01
C SER A 428 29.61 -27.78 9.46
N PHE A 429 29.32 -27.99 8.17
CA PHE A 429 28.04 -27.57 7.56
C PHE A 429 26.96 -28.64 7.76
N ILE A 430 25.85 -28.25 8.39
CA ILE A 430 24.75 -29.16 8.77
C ILE A 430 23.42 -28.53 8.38
N LEU A 431 22.46 -29.34 7.91
CA LEU A 431 21.11 -28.92 7.53
C LEU A 431 20.06 -29.87 8.12
N HIS A 432 18.95 -29.35 8.64
CA HIS A 432 17.76 -30.19 8.86
C HIS A 432 17.34 -30.85 7.54
N GLU A 433 16.80 -32.06 7.57
CA GLU A 433 16.26 -32.72 6.37
C GLU A 433 15.22 -31.83 5.67
N LYS A 434 14.32 -31.20 6.43
CA LYS A 434 13.34 -30.24 5.89
C LYS A 434 14.00 -29.03 5.20
N CYS A 435 15.10 -28.52 5.76
CA CYS A 435 15.83 -27.40 5.19
C CYS A 435 16.57 -27.79 3.90
N ALA A 436 17.11 -29.01 3.84
CA ALA A 436 17.75 -29.53 2.63
C ALA A 436 16.75 -29.74 1.48
N ASN A 437 15.48 -30.04 1.81
CA ASN A 437 14.40 -30.28 0.84
C ASN A 437 13.64 -29.01 0.41
N LEU A 438 14.06 -27.81 0.82
CA LEU A 438 13.40 -26.56 0.40
C LEU A 438 13.46 -26.35 -1.12
N SER A 439 12.32 -26.07 -1.74
CA SER A 439 12.22 -25.85 -3.18
C SER A 439 13.08 -24.67 -3.65
N ARG A 440 13.84 -24.88 -4.73
CA ARG A 440 14.70 -23.84 -5.33
C ARG A 440 13.90 -22.66 -5.88
N ILE A 441 12.69 -22.92 -6.35
CA ILE A 441 11.74 -21.92 -6.83
C ILE A 441 10.46 -22.13 -6.03
N LYS A 442 9.93 -21.07 -5.44
CA LYS A 442 8.71 -21.12 -4.61
C LYS A 442 7.75 -20.01 -5.02
N ARG A 443 6.48 -20.35 -5.25
CA ARG A 443 5.38 -19.36 -5.30
C ARG A 443 4.95 -19.07 -3.87
N HIS A 444 4.84 -17.79 -3.52
CA HIS A 444 4.57 -17.39 -2.15
C HIS A 444 3.84 -16.06 -2.14
N PHE A 445 2.82 -15.91 -1.29
CA PHE A 445 1.97 -14.71 -1.22
C PHE A 445 2.73 -13.39 -1.00
N LEU A 446 3.97 -13.45 -0.49
CA LEU A 446 4.87 -12.30 -0.34
C LEU A 446 5.32 -11.70 -1.67
N SER A 447 5.16 -12.40 -2.80
CA SER A 447 5.50 -11.87 -4.10
C SER A 447 4.62 -12.46 -5.20
N PRO A 448 4.09 -11.65 -6.14
CA PRO A 448 3.36 -12.18 -7.29
C PRO A 448 4.24 -13.04 -8.20
N LYS A 449 5.57 -12.84 -8.15
CA LYS A 449 6.55 -13.58 -8.95
C LYS A 449 7.22 -14.70 -8.13
N PRO A 450 7.62 -15.82 -8.76
CA PRO A 450 8.31 -16.89 -8.05
C PRO A 450 9.60 -16.41 -7.39
N LEU A 451 9.79 -16.81 -6.13
CA LEU A 451 10.97 -16.55 -5.33
C LEU A 451 12.02 -17.64 -5.56
N ILE A 452 13.30 -17.28 -5.42
CA ILE A 452 14.43 -18.18 -5.64
C ILE A 452 15.22 -18.33 -4.34
N LEU A 453 15.46 -19.58 -3.94
CA LEU A 453 16.24 -19.91 -2.77
C LEU A 453 17.74 -19.64 -3.01
N ARG A 454 18.38 -18.91 -2.10
CA ARG A 454 19.81 -18.57 -2.15
C ARG A 454 20.45 -18.69 -0.77
N LEU A 455 21.75 -18.95 -0.74
CA LEU A 455 22.58 -18.78 0.45
C LEU A 455 22.99 -17.30 0.55
N LYS A 456 22.83 -16.68 1.72
CA LYS A 456 23.23 -15.29 1.94
C LYS A 456 24.76 -15.15 1.78
N SER A 457 25.23 -14.23 0.93
CA SER A 457 26.66 -13.89 0.84
C SER A 457 27.06 -12.97 2.00
N ARG A 458 28.34 -13.01 2.40
CA ARG A 458 28.87 -12.22 3.53
C ARG A 458 28.94 -10.70 3.26
N GLU A 459 28.68 -10.24 2.04
CA GLU A 459 29.05 -8.90 1.56
C GLU A 459 27.91 -7.89 1.50
N SER A 460 26.67 -8.24 1.89
CA SER A 460 25.55 -7.31 1.83
C SER A 460 24.53 -7.47 2.95
N ASP A 461 24.20 -6.33 3.57
CA ASP A 461 23.26 -6.20 4.67
C ASP A 461 21.81 -6.24 4.13
N HIS A 462 21.31 -7.44 3.84
CA HIS A 462 19.95 -7.62 3.34
C HIS A 462 18.96 -7.72 4.52
N ARG A 463 18.12 -6.69 4.64
CA ARG A 463 16.90 -6.73 5.46
C ARG A 463 15.81 -7.55 4.76
N CYS A 464 15.00 -8.25 5.54
CA CYS A 464 13.81 -8.93 5.07
C CYS A 464 12.73 -7.89 4.74
N ASN A 465 12.17 -7.94 3.53
CA ASN A 465 11.12 -7.02 3.10
C ASN A 465 9.78 -7.20 3.85
N ALA A 466 9.57 -8.35 4.50
CA ALA A 466 8.34 -8.61 5.24
C ALA A 466 8.39 -8.11 6.70
N CYS A 467 9.47 -8.41 7.43
CA CYS A 467 9.61 -8.04 8.85
C CYS A 467 10.57 -6.87 9.12
N LEU A 468 11.24 -6.36 8.08
CA LEU A 468 12.22 -5.27 8.12
C LEU A 468 13.46 -5.54 9.02
N GLN A 469 13.59 -6.77 9.54
CA GLN A 469 14.74 -7.24 10.30
C GLN A 469 15.87 -7.67 9.39
N VAL A 470 17.10 -7.64 9.90
CA VAL A 470 18.26 -8.21 9.20
C VAL A 470 18.04 -9.70 9.03
N CYS A 471 18.14 -10.22 7.79
CA CYS A 471 17.96 -11.65 7.54
C CYS A 471 19.02 -12.47 8.27
N CYS A 472 18.65 -13.66 8.76
CA CYS A 472 19.56 -14.59 9.42
C CYS A 472 20.73 -14.99 8.48
N LYS A 473 21.87 -15.43 9.03
CA LYS A 473 23.08 -15.85 8.28
C LYS A 473 22.90 -17.14 7.43
N GLY A 474 21.65 -17.53 7.11
CA GLY A 474 21.30 -18.79 6.46
C GLY A 474 20.76 -18.63 5.02
N PHE A 475 19.74 -19.41 4.67
CA PHE A 475 19.10 -19.27 3.36
C PHE A 475 18.08 -18.13 3.36
N ILE A 476 17.89 -17.54 2.19
CA ILE A 476 16.90 -16.50 1.93
C ILE A 476 16.19 -16.80 0.61
N TYR A 477 14.95 -16.33 0.49
CA TYR A 477 14.22 -16.31 -0.77
C TYR A 477 14.31 -14.93 -1.38
N THR A 478 14.71 -14.84 -2.66
CA THR A 478 14.84 -13.55 -3.35
C THR A 478 14.04 -13.50 -4.65
N SER A 479 13.49 -12.33 -4.97
CA SER A 479 12.79 -12.11 -6.23
C SER A 479 13.75 -11.61 -7.31
N LYS A 480 13.61 -12.10 -8.55
CA LYS A 480 14.34 -11.59 -9.73
C LYS A 480 13.68 -10.33 -10.32
N SER A 481 13.24 -9.40 -9.48
CA SER A 481 12.59 -8.17 -9.91
C SER A 481 13.57 -6.99 -9.91
N TYR A 482 13.19 -5.90 -10.57
CA TYR A 482 13.97 -4.64 -10.59
C TYR A 482 14.21 -4.08 -9.18
N THR A 483 13.35 -4.40 -8.21
CA THR A 483 13.41 -3.89 -6.83
C THR A 483 14.09 -4.85 -5.84
N TYR A 484 14.62 -6.00 -6.30
CA TYR A 484 15.33 -7.01 -5.49
C TYR A 484 14.80 -7.19 -4.06
N GLN A 485 13.69 -7.93 -3.92
CA GLN A 485 13.13 -8.23 -2.60
C GLN A 485 13.79 -9.48 -2.00
N ASN A 486 14.11 -9.42 -0.71
CA ASN A 486 14.67 -10.50 0.09
C ASN A 486 13.69 -10.88 1.20
N PHE A 487 13.46 -12.17 1.37
CA PHE A 487 12.59 -12.69 2.42
C PHE A 487 13.36 -13.72 3.24
N ASP A 488 13.38 -13.50 4.55
CA ASP A 488 13.92 -14.46 5.50
C ASP A 488 13.13 -15.78 5.42
N LEU A 489 13.80 -16.90 5.70
CA LEU A 489 13.16 -18.21 5.72
C LEU A 489 11.96 -18.27 6.68
N LEU A 490 12.00 -17.59 7.83
CA LEU A 490 10.89 -17.59 8.78
C LEU A 490 9.64 -16.92 8.17
N CYS A 491 9.81 -15.73 7.59
CA CYS A 491 8.70 -15.01 6.96
C CYS A 491 8.15 -15.75 5.73
N SER A 492 9.05 -16.37 4.94
CA SER A 492 8.68 -17.12 3.74
C SER A 492 8.22 -18.56 4.01
N SER A 493 8.23 -19.01 5.26
CA SER A 493 7.68 -20.31 5.68
C SER A 493 6.27 -20.21 6.25
N ILE A 494 5.72 -19.01 6.37
CA ILE A 494 4.35 -18.80 6.80
C ILE A 494 3.40 -19.48 5.79
N PRO A 495 2.48 -20.35 6.23
CA PRO A 495 1.49 -20.96 5.35
C PRO A 495 0.32 -20.02 5.06
N VAL A 496 -0.43 -20.31 3.99
CA VAL A 496 -1.73 -19.68 3.73
C VAL A 496 -2.79 -20.79 3.71
N PRO A 497 -3.83 -20.71 4.57
CA PRO A 497 -4.10 -19.64 5.53
C PRO A 497 -3.11 -19.63 6.70
N PHE A 498 -2.80 -18.46 7.26
CA PHE A 498 -1.95 -18.39 8.46
C PHE A 498 -2.82 -18.55 9.71
N ILE A 499 -2.79 -19.74 10.30
CA ILE A 499 -3.45 -20.03 11.58
C ILE A 499 -2.46 -19.70 12.69
N HIS A 500 -2.77 -18.68 13.49
CA HIS A 500 -1.90 -18.21 14.56
C HIS A 500 -2.59 -18.37 15.91
N GLY A 501 -1.86 -18.84 16.93
CA GLY A 501 -2.44 -19.16 18.25
C GLY A 501 -3.03 -17.97 19.00
N SER A 502 -2.72 -16.74 18.59
CA SER A 502 -3.24 -15.52 19.22
C SER A 502 -4.63 -15.09 18.75
N HIS A 503 -5.18 -15.71 17.69
CA HIS A 503 -6.48 -15.34 17.14
C HIS A 503 -7.19 -16.55 16.51
N PRO A 504 -8.49 -16.78 16.77
CA PRO A 504 -9.20 -17.98 16.29
C PRO A 504 -9.40 -18.02 14.77
N HIS A 505 -9.45 -16.86 14.10
CA HIS A 505 -9.60 -16.80 12.65
C HIS A 505 -8.25 -16.80 11.93
N PRO A 506 -8.17 -17.35 10.70
CA PRO A 506 -7.02 -17.17 9.82
C PRO A 506 -6.63 -15.70 9.64
N LEU A 507 -5.34 -15.42 9.75
CA LEU A 507 -4.77 -14.13 9.42
C LEU A 507 -4.36 -14.13 7.94
N LEU A 508 -4.86 -13.16 7.19
CA LEU A 508 -4.59 -13.02 5.77
C LEU A 508 -3.46 -12.02 5.55
N TYR A 509 -2.70 -12.22 4.47
CA TYR A 509 -1.72 -11.25 4.02
C TYR A 509 -2.43 -10.02 3.44
N LEU A 510 -2.08 -8.84 3.96
CA LEU A 510 -2.62 -7.56 3.53
C LEU A 510 -1.46 -6.63 3.16
N GLU A 511 -1.38 -6.25 1.88
CA GLU A 511 -0.45 -5.21 1.42
C GLU A 511 -1.08 -3.82 1.60
N LEU A 512 -0.45 -2.99 2.43
CA LEU A 512 -0.98 -1.69 2.86
C LEU A 512 -0.46 -0.53 2.00
N ARG A 513 0.71 -0.70 1.36
CA ARG A 513 1.42 0.32 0.55
C ARG A 513 0.54 1.14 -0.38
N LYS A 514 -0.47 0.50 -0.99
CA LYS A 514 -1.36 1.13 -1.98
C LYS A 514 -2.58 1.82 -1.39
N THR A 515 -2.92 1.51 -0.14
CA THR A 515 -4.16 1.97 0.49
C THR A 515 -3.95 3.20 1.37
N SER A 516 -2.70 3.62 1.59
CA SER A 516 -2.30 4.62 2.59
C SER A 516 -2.84 4.33 4.00
N GLN A 517 -3.33 3.12 4.26
CA GLN A 517 -3.83 2.70 5.55
C GLN A 517 -2.68 2.23 6.43
N MET A 518 -2.75 2.62 7.70
CA MET A 518 -1.83 2.18 8.73
C MET A 518 -2.56 1.19 9.63
N LYS A 519 -1.91 0.08 9.98
CA LYS A 519 -2.46 -0.92 10.91
C LYS A 519 -1.51 -1.13 12.06
N THR A 520 -2.03 -1.08 13.28
CA THR A 520 -1.26 -1.29 14.50
C THR A 520 -1.16 -2.77 14.83
N CYS A 521 0.04 -3.25 15.11
CA CYS A 521 0.27 -4.62 15.56
C CYS A 521 -0.26 -4.82 16.99
N GLN A 522 -1.13 -5.82 17.19
CA GLN A 522 -1.73 -6.09 18.50
C GLN A 522 -0.71 -6.53 19.57
N CYS A 523 0.43 -7.09 19.15
CA CYS A 523 1.46 -7.56 20.07
C CYS A 523 2.40 -6.44 20.53
N CYS A 524 2.99 -5.68 19.59
CA CYS A 524 4.05 -4.71 19.90
C CYS A 524 3.56 -3.26 19.92
N GLY A 525 2.33 -2.99 19.48
CA GLY A 525 1.78 -1.63 19.37
C GLY A 525 2.41 -0.77 18.27
N ASN A 526 3.33 -1.31 17.47
CA ASN A 526 3.92 -0.59 16.36
C ASN A 526 2.96 -0.51 15.19
N ASP A 527 2.97 0.65 14.53
CA ASP A 527 2.22 0.90 13.33
C ASP A 527 2.98 0.41 12.09
N GLU A 528 2.31 -0.40 11.27
CA GLU A 528 2.82 -0.90 10.00
C GLU A 528 2.09 -0.23 8.83
N ARG A 529 2.88 0.19 7.84
CA ARG A 529 2.41 0.85 6.61
C ARG A 529 2.64 0.03 5.35
N GLU A 530 3.40 -1.05 5.47
CA GLU A 530 3.87 -1.83 4.34
C GLU A 530 3.02 -3.10 4.15
N VAL A 531 3.11 -4.03 5.09
CA VAL A 531 2.45 -5.33 5.04
C VAL A 531 2.08 -5.79 6.44
N VAL A 532 0.93 -6.44 6.59
CA VAL A 532 0.50 -7.07 7.85
C VAL A 532 -0.17 -8.42 7.60
N LEU A 533 -0.22 -9.23 8.65
CA LEU A 533 -1.04 -10.44 8.72
C LEU A 533 -2.25 -10.14 9.60
N GLY A 534 -3.46 -10.24 9.08
CA GLY A 534 -4.63 -9.83 9.86
C GLY A 534 -5.96 -10.43 9.46
N CYS A 535 -6.88 -10.37 10.42
CA CYS A 535 -8.30 -10.65 10.23
C CYS A 535 -9.04 -9.32 10.13
N VAL A 536 -9.52 -8.98 8.94
CA VAL A 536 -10.27 -7.73 8.69
C VAL A 536 -11.58 -7.71 9.48
N LYS A 537 -12.29 -8.85 9.57
CA LYS A 537 -13.57 -8.97 10.30
C LYS A 537 -13.44 -8.64 11.78
N CYS A 538 -12.34 -9.05 12.41
CA CYS A 538 -12.08 -8.81 13.83
C CYS A 538 -11.20 -7.58 14.10
N ASN A 539 -10.78 -6.85 13.05
CA ASN A 539 -9.82 -5.75 13.17
C ASN A 539 -8.55 -6.15 13.95
N TYR A 540 -8.04 -7.36 13.70
CA TYR A 540 -6.90 -7.94 14.41
C TYR A 540 -5.70 -8.07 13.46
N PHE A 541 -4.58 -7.41 13.77
CA PHE A 541 -3.41 -7.37 12.89
C PHE A 541 -2.12 -7.65 13.66
N LEU A 542 -1.19 -8.32 13.00
CA LEU A 542 0.16 -8.59 13.46
C LEU A 542 1.16 -8.14 12.41
N ASP A 543 2.25 -7.54 12.86
CA ASP A 543 3.44 -7.40 12.05
C ASP A 543 4.13 -8.78 11.87
N PHE A 544 4.99 -8.91 10.86
CA PHE A 544 5.67 -10.17 10.59
C PHE A 544 6.67 -10.58 11.69
N ARG A 545 7.16 -9.64 12.51
CA ARG A 545 8.10 -9.94 13.60
C ARG A 545 7.38 -10.69 14.71
N CYS A 546 6.23 -10.17 15.13
CA CYS A 546 5.38 -10.74 16.15
C CYS A 546 4.73 -12.04 15.69
N ALA A 547 4.32 -12.11 14.41
CA ALA A 547 3.75 -13.31 13.81
C ALA A 547 4.75 -14.49 13.71
N THR A 548 6.06 -14.21 13.68
CA THR A 548 7.10 -15.25 13.56
C THR A 548 7.78 -15.58 14.89
N LEU A 549 7.29 -15.05 16.01
CA LEU A 549 7.80 -15.37 17.33
C LEU A 549 7.70 -16.89 17.58
N PRO A 550 8.78 -17.53 18.06
CA PRO A 550 8.75 -18.95 18.37
C PRO A 550 7.78 -19.22 19.52
N LEU A 551 6.97 -20.27 19.41
CA LEU A 551 6.08 -20.67 20.50
C LEU A 551 6.85 -21.06 21.77
N THR A 552 8.08 -21.55 21.61
CA THR A 552 8.90 -22.04 22.72
C THR A 552 10.36 -21.60 22.54
N VAL A 553 10.98 -21.10 23.60
CA VAL A 553 12.40 -20.69 23.63
C VAL A 553 13.11 -21.32 24.83
N LYS A 554 14.39 -21.67 24.65
CA LYS A 554 15.29 -22.01 25.75
C LYS A 554 16.31 -20.90 25.89
N LEU A 555 16.54 -20.43 27.11
CA LEU A 555 17.52 -19.37 27.37
C LEU A 555 18.68 -19.93 28.20
N PRO A 556 19.94 -19.75 27.76
CA PRO A 556 21.11 -20.29 28.47
C PRO A 556 21.27 -19.81 29.92
N ARG A 557 20.61 -18.71 30.29
CA ARG A 557 20.71 -18.08 31.61
C ARG A 557 19.64 -18.54 32.62
N TYR A 558 18.61 -19.27 32.19
CA TYR A 558 17.43 -19.55 33.01
C TYR A 558 17.01 -21.03 32.91
N ASP A 559 17.72 -21.91 33.62
CA ASP A 559 17.46 -23.36 33.82
C ASP A 559 17.13 -24.21 32.56
N ASP A 560 17.18 -25.54 32.68
CA ASP A 560 16.95 -26.50 31.59
C ASP A 560 15.50 -26.52 31.04
N HIS A 561 14.62 -25.63 31.53
CA HIS A 561 13.19 -25.63 31.20
C HIS A 561 12.85 -24.66 30.06
N PRO A 562 12.15 -25.13 29.01
CA PRO A 562 11.72 -24.29 27.91
C PRO A 562 10.59 -23.31 28.30
N LEU A 563 10.73 -22.04 27.92
CA LEU A 563 9.69 -21.03 28.09
C LEU A 563 8.72 -21.06 26.91
N THR A 564 7.41 -20.96 27.19
CA THR A 564 6.34 -20.97 26.19
C THR A 564 5.70 -19.58 26.06
N LEU A 565 5.43 -19.15 24.83
CA LEU A 565 4.77 -17.88 24.53
C LEU A 565 3.28 -17.94 24.92
N CYS A 566 2.85 -16.93 25.66
CA CYS A 566 1.46 -16.69 26.05
C CYS A 566 0.98 -15.39 25.39
N TYR A 567 -0.25 -15.39 24.88
CA TYR A 567 -0.84 -14.28 24.12
C TYR A 567 -1.66 -13.29 24.99
N GLY A 568 -1.60 -13.45 26.31
CA GLY A 568 -2.42 -12.74 27.29
C GLY A 568 -3.85 -13.28 27.38
N ASP A 569 -4.50 -13.14 28.54
CA ASP A 569 -5.90 -13.53 28.78
C ASP A 569 -6.60 -12.45 29.62
N GLU A 570 -7.79 -12.01 29.20
CA GLU A 570 -8.60 -11.02 29.91
C GLU A 570 -9.08 -11.52 31.28
N ASN A 571 -9.13 -12.83 31.50
CA ASN A 571 -9.63 -13.46 32.73
C ASN A 571 -8.55 -13.81 33.77
N THR A 572 -7.27 -13.51 33.49
CA THR A 572 -6.19 -13.82 34.43
C THR A 572 -5.99 -12.66 35.42
N SER A 573 -6.39 -12.88 36.68
CA SER A 573 -6.24 -11.90 37.78
C SER A 573 -4.88 -12.02 38.51
N GLY A 574 -3.83 -12.48 37.81
CA GLY A 574 -2.50 -12.71 38.38
C GLY A 574 -1.56 -11.52 38.18
N LYS A 575 -0.74 -11.21 39.19
CA LYS A 575 0.41 -10.32 39.03
C LYS A 575 1.58 -11.15 38.50
N TYR A 576 2.08 -10.80 37.33
CA TYR A 576 3.24 -11.45 36.72
C TYR A 576 4.46 -10.52 36.86
N TRP A 577 5.66 -11.07 36.94
CA TRP A 577 6.88 -10.31 37.18
C TRP A 577 7.95 -10.69 36.16
N CYS A 578 8.49 -9.69 35.45
CA CYS A 578 9.53 -9.92 34.45
C CYS A 578 10.88 -10.13 35.14
N ASP A 579 11.53 -11.26 34.89
CA ASP A 579 12.84 -11.57 35.49
C ASP A 579 13.99 -10.77 34.84
N ILE A 580 13.79 -10.21 33.63
CA ILE A 580 14.83 -9.43 32.96
C ILE A 580 14.88 -7.99 33.48
N CYS A 581 13.71 -7.34 33.59
CA CYS A 581 13.63 -5.93 33.96
C CYS A 581 13.19 -5.70 35.41
N GLU A 582 12.85 -6.77 36.13
CA GLU A 582 12.36 -6.77 37.52
C GLU A 582 11.09 -5.92 37.74
N ARG A 583 10.27 -5.75 36.69
CA ARG A 583 9.00 -4.99 36.74
C ARG A 583 7.80 -5.91 36.62
N GLU A 584 6.68 -5.46 37.18
CA GLU A 584 5.37 -6.10 37.03
C GLU A 584 4.98 -6.11 35.54
N THR A 585 4.71 -7.29 34.98
CA THR A 585 4.25 -7.44 33.58
C THR A 585 2.74 -7.30 33.51
N ASN A 586 2.26 -6.76 32.39
CA ASN A 586 0.83 -6.69 32.14
C ASN A 586 0.34 -8.06 31.62
N PRO A 587 -0.52 -8.79 32.35
CA PRO A 587 -1.04 -10.09 31.92
C PRO A 587 -1.82 -10.06 30.60
N LYS A 588 -2.23 -8.87 30.15
CA LYS A 588 -2.90 -8.67 28.85
C LYS A 588 -1.94 -8.63 27.67
N ASN A 589 -0.65 -8.40 27.93
CA ASN A 589 0.38 -8.38 26.90
C ASN A 589 0.90 -9.79 26.62
N TRP A 590 1.62 -9.96 25.53
CA TRP A 590 2.29 -11.21 25.21
C TRP A 590 3.58 -11.35 26.03
N PHE A 591 3.82 -12.53 26.61
CA PHE A 591 5.00 -12.83 27.41
C PHE A 591 5.39 -14.31 27.29
N TYR A 592 6.65 -14.64 27.56
CA TYR A 592 7.08 -16.04 27.69
C TYR A 592 6.99 -16.50 29.15
N THR A 593 6.57 -17.73 29.40
CA THR A 593 6.56 -18.31 30.75
C THR A 593 6.87 -19.81 30.77
N CYS A 594 7.43 -20.31 31.88
CA CYS A 594 7.64 -21.73 32.10
C CYS A 594 6.41 -22.35 32.78
N LYS A 595 5.79 -23.36 32.14
CA LYS A 595 4.66 -24.10 32.75
C LYS A 595 5.12 -24.93 33.95
N ASP A 596 6.27 -25.57 33.86
CA ASP A 596 6.78 -26.50 34.88
C ASP A 596 7.21 -25.78 36.17
N CYS A 597 7.78 -24.58 36.04
CA CYS A 597 8.13 -23.74 37.20
C CYS A 597 6.91 -23.05 37.84
N GLY A 598 5.79 -22.95 37.13
CA GLY A 598 4.56 -22.30 37.60
C GLY A 598 3.76 -23.11 38.62
N GLU A 599 3.80 -24.45 38.54
CA GLU A 599 3.13 -25.33 39.50
C GLU A 599 4.00 -25.60 40.74
N ALA A 600 5.33 -25.71 40.56
CA ALA A 600 6.27 -26.09 41.62
C ALA A 600 6.52 -25.01 42.70
N ARG A 601 6.26 -23.72 42.42
CA ARG A 601 6.48 -22.62 43.38
C ARG A 601 5.23 -22.21 44.19
N SER A 602 4.06 -22.79 43.94
CA SER A 602 2.84 -22.46 44.72
C SER A 602 2.83 -22.98 46.17
N ALA A 603 3.86 -23.74 46.59
CA ALA A 603 3.90 -24.37 47.90
C ALA A 603 4.53 -23.56 49.04
N ASN A 604 5.20 -22.42 48.79
CA ASN A 604 5.74 -21.57 49.86
C ASN A 604 6.27 -20.21 49.35
N THR A 605 5.40 -19.19 49.29
CA THR A 605 5.65 -17.76 49.58
C THR A 605 4.55 -16.90 48.97
N ASN A 606 4.17 -15.83 49.65
CA ASN A 606 3.07 -14.92 49.28
C ASN A 606 3.45 -13.95 48.12
N SER A 607 4.21 -14.45 47.15
CA SER A 607 4.68 -13.74 45.96
C SER A 607 4.70 -14.72 44.79
N ASN A 608 3.70 -14.65 43.92
CA ASN A 608 3.64 -15.45 42.69
C ASN A 608 4.71 -14.95 41.69
N CYS A 609 5.99 -15.28 41.93
CA CYS A 609 7.10 -15.00 41.03
C CYS A 609 7.15 -16.10 39.96
N TYR A 610 6.40 -15.92 38.88
CA TYR A 610 6.53 -16.74 37.67
C TYR A 610 7.76 -16.29 36.88
N LEU A 611 8.53 -17.25 36.33
CA LEU A 611 9.50 -16.93 35.28
C LEU A 611 8.73 -16.34 34.10
N THR A 612 8.78 -15.01 33.95
CA THR A 612 8.19 -14.32 32.81
C THR A 612 9.15 -13.35 32.15
N ILE A 613 9.05 -13.25 30.84
CA ILE A 613 9.84 -12.30 30.04
C ILE A 613 8.88 -11.47 29.19
N ASP A 614 8.88 -10.16 29.43
CA ASP A 614 8.13 -9.20 28.62
C ASP A 614 8.77 -9.05 27.23
N LEU A 615 7.95 -9.12 26.19
CA LEU A 615 8.40 -8.92 24.83
C LEU A 615 8.94 -7.51 24.57
N HIS A 616 8.42 -6.47 25.24
CA HIS A 616 8.85 -5.10 25.01
C HIS A 616 10.33 -4.89 25.39
N ASP A 617 10.82 -5.62 26.40
CA ASP A 617 12.24 -5.62 26.78
C ASP A 617 13.09 -6.57 25.92
N LEU A 618 12.47 -7.63 25.39
CA LEU A 618 13.06 -8.52 24.39
C LEU A 618 13.36 -7.75 23.09
N PHE A 619 12.44 -6.89 22.65
CA PHE A 619 12.57 -5.97 21.51
C PHE A 619 13.45 -4.74 21.83
N ALA A 620 13.49 -4.23 23.06
CA ALA A 620 14.46 -3.18 23.43
C ALA A 620 15.91 -3.69 23.42
N THR A 621 16.09 -5.01 23.52
CA THR A 621 17.38 -5.70 23.36
C THR A 621 17.58 -6.32 21.98
N THR A 622 16.74 -6.09 20.94
CA THR A 622 16.86 -6.72 19.60
C THR A 622 18.05 -6.26 18.74
N ALA A 623 19.25 -6.41 19.28
CA ALA A 623 20.33 -7.10 18.59
C ALA A 623 20.47 -8.56 19.09
N ASN A 624 19.82 -8.95 20.19
CA ASN A 624 20.22 -10.12 20.99
C ASN A 624 19.36 -11.38 20.89
N VAL A 625 18.07 -11.38 20.58
CA VAL A 625 17.31 -12.67 20.68
C VAL A 625 17.57 -13.62 19.51
N VAL A 626 17.95 -13.08 18.36
CA VAL A 626 18.50 -13.88 17.24
C VAL A 626 20.02 -14.06 17.37
N ALA A 627 20.72 -13.20 18.11
CA ALA A 627 22.16 -13.32 18.35
C ALA A 627 22.54 -14.17 19.58
N GLN A 628 21.62 -14.41 20.51
CA GLN A 628 21.83 -15.19 21.74
C GLN A 628 21.83 -16.70 21.49
N SER A 629 21.53 -17.13 20.27
CA SER A 629 21.74 -18.50 19.79
C SER A 629 23.08 -18.69 19.05
N LEU A 630 23.95 -17.66 18.96
CA LEU A 630 25.27 -17.77 18.33
C LEU A 630 26.38 -18.03 19.38
N PRO A 631 27.43 -18.79 19.04
CA PRO A 631 28.61 -18.97 19.91
C PRO A 631 29.30 -17.62 20.22
N ASP A 632 29.83 -17.47 21.44
CA ASP A 632 30.35 -16.22 22.02
C ASP A 632 31.35 -15.43 21.15
N LYS A 633 32.02 -16.10 20.19
CA LYS A 633 33.00 -15.45 19.31
C LYS A 633 32.39 -14.51 18.27
N ASP A 634 31.11 -14.70 17.91
CA ASP A 634 30.39 -13.86 16.94
C ASP A 634 29.55 -12.76 17.61
N ARG A 635 29.52 -12.73 18.95
CA ARG A 635 28.70 -11.81 19.76
C ARG A 635 29.23 -10.38 19.75
N GLN A 636 30.53 -10.21 19.58
CA GLN A 636 31.19 -8.90 19.63
C GLN A 636 31.01 -8.08 18.34
N ASP A 637 30.82 -8.74 17.20
CA ASP A 637 30.66 -8.07 15.90
C ASP A 637 29.22 -7.61 15.63
N VAL A 638 28.22 -8.22 16.30
CA VAL A 638 26.80 -7.84 16.20
C VAL A 638 26.43 -6.71 17.18
N ILE A 639 27.24 -6.47 18.21
CA ILE A 639 27.00 -5.38 19.18
C ILE A 639 27.63 -4.05 18.71
N ASN A 640 28.59 -4.09 17.79
CA ASN A 640 29.34 -2.92 17.33
C ASN A 640 28.84 -2.30 16.00
N HIS A 641 27.79 -2.84 15.39
CA HIS A 641 27.12 -2.35 14.17
C HIS A 641 25.61 -2.42 14.34
#